data_AF-A0A9P6X5U1-F1
#
_entry.id   AF-A0A9P6X5U1-F1
#
_cell.length_a   1.000
_cell.length_b   1.000
_cell.length_c   1.000
_cell.angle_alpha   90.00
_cell.angle_beta   90.00
_cell.angle_gamma   90.00
#
_symmetry.space_group_name_H-M   'P 1'
#
loop_
_entity.id
_entity.type
_entity.pdbx_description
1 polymer ?
#
loop_
_entity_poly.entity_id
_entity_poly.type
_entity_poly.pdbx_seq_one_letter_code
_entity_poly.pdbx_strand_id
1 'polypeptide(L)'
;MKTIASIYNKWFNCIQANDEVAVQKLGWIPKSLLNRMYTGDASVTMVLEDTLITYIFPYDENEQQRAERLIIITETLEQRQKIAFTAIVRKQKKFNDDMHKYLKMCEDMIDHQALSDYDTKKNDEFMKYLAAHFADKPRTLNALRTLFNRKSSRDTNLLKSSIRVDSNYKQIYKAKNELLYNLNEDQAGSVEIFQAVLNRACLALLDKSCIPYLLKITKNQKTHKENRGTLSKRFIASRDILKEISVSYPIMYEECTDDLVQRIATDNDSTTVEELEIIAEISKSYPVQRKYERNMINRLWSYITDGAASEARLASIVLGNMENADVILVDLVDKLCNELSLSHPRLLATLTCLSQFASYTHNILTPVVDILLNFIEKNLLSAATKTLAGPNPEWVTYEALPELSKQKIIGVRLLVNYLAACKDKMNPEEYITTRTFAILYDLLKRDCDSAFADKTNSAETSHLRLGASQGIVKLTQYQEYVSELTVPKFEKLSYTLQDTCYYVREAFAEYLMKGLQTEQIHSRYYALLFICAHEPEAALIKKIRSFIQKQFSLLNIKQHESTVLGSSLVRLIHLLAHHPDFTIATEDLIIFAQYIKFFLSCAATADNVSFLYHIVQKIKLSKDMVADELSQNSYALSDLASLLIKHKCNEVSWPLNAYAGHVNLQSKLYKSLASGTVQNETIKKNYLPLAFLDKLEEDNKKNRRKTDFALKLSVLNNISK
;
A
#
# COMPACT_ATOMS: atom_id res chain seq x y z
N MET A 1 -26.27 -8.65 11.91
CA MET A 1 -25.91 -7.28 11.48
C MET A 1 -27.15 -6.48 11.11
N LYS A 2 -27.94 -6.91 10.12
CA LYS A 2 -29.18 -6.22 9.69
C LYS A 2 -30.14 -5.87 10.82
N THR A 3 -30.44 -6.81 11.73
CA THR A 3 -31.37 -6.59 12.86
C THR A 3 -30.95 -5.41 13.74
N ILE A 4 -29.71 -5.40 14.25
CA ILE A 4 -29.23 -4.31 15.11
C ILE A 4 -29.16 -2.97 14.37
N ALA A 5 -28.79 -2.98 13.08
CA ALA A 5 -28.75 -1.77 12.27
C ALA A 5 -30.17 -1.20 12.01
N SER A 6 -31.16 -2.07 11.80
CA SER A 6 -32.56 -1.64 11.64
C SER A 6 -33.11 -0.95 12.91
N ILE A 7 -32.71 -1.44 14.10
CA ILE A 7 -33.04 -0.81 15.38
C ILE A 7 -32.36 0.56 15.47
N TYR A 8 -31.08 0.66 15.13
CA TYR A 8 -30.35 1.94 15.08
C TYR A 8 -31.06 2.94 14.16
N ASN A 9 -31.45 2.53 12.95
CA ASN A 9 -32.14 3.39 12.01
C ASN A 9 -33.46 3.93 12.56
N LYS A 10 -34.28 3.05 13.15
CA LYS A 10 -35.59 3.40 13.71
C LYS A 10 -35.51 4.48 14.79
N TRP A 11 -34.44 4.45 15.59
CA TRP A 11 -34.24 5.36 16.72
C TRP A 11 -33.20 6.46 16.44
N PHE A 12 -32.77 6.62 15.19
CA PHE A 12 -31.73 7.58 14.84
C PHE A 12 -32.10 9.02 15.20
N ASN A 13 -33.37 9.41 15.06
CA ASN A 13 -33.82 10.76 15.41
C ASN A 13 -33.61 11.08 16.91
N CYS A 14 -33.73 10.09 17.80
CA CYS A 14 -33.41 10.26 19.22
C CYS A 14 -31.90 10.46 19.44
N ILE A 15 -31.06 9.73 18.69
CA ILE A 15 -29.60 9.91 18.72
C ILE A 15 -29.23 11.31 18.19
N GLN A 16 -29.87 11.76 17.11
CA GLN A 16 -29.67 13.10 16.56
C GLN A 16 -30.11 14.21 17.52
N ALA A 17 -31.17 13.97 18.30
CA ALA A 17 -31.60 14.86 19.38
C ALA A 17 -30.71 14.78 20.64
N ASN A 18 -29.65 13.97 20.61
CA ASN A 18 -28.73 13.72 21.71
C ASN A 18 -29.41 13.17 22.98
N ASP A 19 -30.44 12.33 22.80
CA ASP A 19 -31.08 11.60 23.89
C ASP A 19 -30.09 10.62 24.54
N GLU A 20 -29.81 10.81 25.84
CA GLU A 20 -28.77 10.06 26.55
C GLU A 20 -28.99 8.54 26.50
N VAL A 21 -30.24 8.11 26.64
CA VAL A 21 -30.60 6.67 26.65
C VAL A 21 -30.39 6.06 25.28
N ALA A 22 -30.83 6.73 24.21
CA ALA A 22 -30.62 6.28 22.84
C ALA A 22 -29.13 6.22 22.48
N VAL A 23 -28.36 7.27 22.81
CA VAL A 23 -26.92 7.32 22.56
C VAL A 23 -26.20 6.20 23.30
N GLN A 24 -26.51 5.98 24.58
CA GLN A 24 -25.90 4.93 25.40
C GLN A 24 -26.24 3.53 24.86
N LYS A 25 -27.51 3.26 24.52
CA LYS A 25 -27.96 1.92 24.13
C LYS A 25 -27.65 1.56 22.68
N LEU A 26 -27.53 2.54 21.79
CA LEU A 26 -27.46 2.30 20.34
C LEU A 26 -26.19 2.87 19.68
N GLY A 27 -25.50 3.84 20.29
CA GLY A 27 -24.34 4.51 19.70
C GLY A 27 -23.14 3.59 19.40
N TRP A 28 -23.08 2.41 20.02
CA TRP A 28 -22.04 1.40 19.75
C TRP A 28 -22.25 0.66 18.42
N ILE A 29 -23.44 0.70 17.82
CA ILE A 29 -23.82 -0.15 16.68
C ILE A 29 -22.97 0.17 15.43
N PRO A 30 -22.85 1.43 14.95
CA PRO A 30 -22.00 1.75 13.81
C PRO A 30 -20.53 1.32 14.03
N LYS A 31 -20.02 1.49 15.26
CA LYS A 31 -18.65 1.07 15.61
C LYS A 31 -18.44 -0.43 15.46
N SER A 32 -19.36 -1.23 16.01
CA SER A 32 -19.32 -2.70 15.93
C SER A 32 -19.43 -3.21 14.50
N LEU A 33 -20.25 -2.57 13.67
CA LEU A 33 -20.38 -2.89 12.25
C LEU A 33 -19.08 -2.61 11.48
N LEU A 34 -18.51 -1.41 11.62
CA LEU A 34 -17.26 -1.05 10.94
C LEU A 34 -16.08 -1.95 11.34
N ASN A 35 -16.04 -2.42 12.60
CA ASN A 35 -15.04 -3.39 13.04
C ASN A 35 -15.09 -4.73 12.29
N ARG A 36 -16.20 -5.07 11.62
CA ARG A 36 -16.30 -6.29 10.81
C ARG A 36 -15.48 -6.24 9.53
N MET A 37 -15.04 -5.06 9.09
CA MET A 37 -14.10 -4.92 7.97
C MET A 37 -12.79 -5.69 8.18
N TYR A 38 -12.38 -5.90 9.43
CA TYR A 38 -11.13 -6.58 9.77
C TYR A 38 -11.21 -8.10 9.71
N THR A 39 -12.40 -8.68 9.48
CA THR A 39 -12.57 -10.13 9.33
C THR A 39 -11.92 -10.67 8.06
N GLY A 40 -11.80 -9.84 7.02
CA GLY A 40 -11.22 -10.24 5.74
C GLY A 40 -12.09 -11.19 4.90
N ASP A 41 -13.29 -11.51 5.39
CA ASP A 41 -14.23 -12.41 4.73
C ASP A 41 -15.11 -11.64 3.72
N ALA A 42 -15.23 -12.18 2.50
CA ALA A 42 -16.00 -11.54 1.43
C ALA A 42 -17.50 -11.51 1.71
N SER A 43 -18.06 -12.57 2.32
CA SER A 43 -19.47 -12.66 2.68
C SER A 43 -19.80 -11.66 3.79
N VAL A 44 -18.97 -11.59 4.83
CA VAL A 44 -19.11 -10.59 5.91
C VAL A 44 -19.03 -9.17 5.35
N THR A 45 -18.11 -8.91 4.43
CA THR A 45 -17.95 -7.60 3.80
C THR A 45 -19.18 -7.20 2.99
N MET A 46 -19.73 -8.12 2.18
CA MET A 46 -20.96 -7.86 1.40
C MET A 46 -22.15 -7.54 2.32
N VAL A 47 -22.34 -8.33 3.38
CA VAL A 47 -23.42 -8.08 4.35
C VAL A 47 -23.23 -6.75 5.07
N LEU A 48 -21.98 -6.37 5.37
CA LEU A 48 -21.67 -5.08 5.98
C LEU A 48 -22.00 -3.91 5.04
N GLU A 49 -21.54 -3.95 3.78
CA GLU A 49 -21.82 -2.90 2.79
C GLU A 49 -23.33 -2.69 2.60
N ASP A 50 -24.08 -3.78 2.43
CA ASP A 50 -25.54 -3.76 2.36
C ASP A 50 -26.16 -3.17 3.63
N THR A 51 -25.72 -3.63 4.82
CA THR A 51 -26.24 -3.13 6.11
C THR A 51 -25.97 -1.63 6.29
N LEU A 52 -24.80 -1.14 5.85
CA LEU A 52 -24.45 0.27 5.94
C LEU A 52 -25.35 1.11 5.05
N ILE A 53 -25.52 0.73 3.79
CA ILE A 53 -26.31 1.47 2.80
C ILE A 53 -27.81 1.42 3.13
N THR A 54 -28.32 0.29 3.64
CA THR A 54 -29.76 0.14 3.92
C THR A 54 -30.18 0.78 5.23
N TYR A 55 -29.36 0.72 6.29
CA TYR A 55 -29.82 1.07 7.64
C TYR A 55 -28.98 2.15 8.33
N ILE A 56 -27.68 2.24 8.05
CA ILE A 56 -26.82 3.22 8.74
C ILE A 56 -26.84 4.56 7.98
N PHE A 57 -26.72 4.51 6.66
CA PHE A 57 -26.82 5.62 5.72
C PHE A 57 -27.94 5.37 4.69
N PRO A 58 -29.21 5.24 5.16
CA PRO A 58 -30.34 4.98 4.28
C PRO A 58 -30.52 6.10 3.27
N TYR A 59 -31.23 5.79 2.18
CA TYR A 59 -31.65 6.79 1.21
C TYR A 59 -32.50 7.88 1.87
N ASP A 60 -32.13 9.13 1.63
CA ASP A 60 -32.86 10.33 2.00
C ASP A 60 -32.71 11.34 0.86
N GLU A 61 -33.78 11.97 0.41
CA GLU A 61 -33.72 12.98 -0.65
C GLU A 61 -33.06 14.27 -0.17
N ASN A 62 -33.13 14.58 1.13
CA ASN A 62 -32.61 15.81 1.71
C ASN A 62 -31.10 15.75 1.94
N GLU A 63 -30.36 16.57 1.17
CA GLU A 63 -28.89 16.59 1.18
C GLU A 63 -28.31 17.00 2.53
N GLN A 64 -28.96 17.95 3.21
CA GLN A 64 -28.55 18.40 4.52
C GLN A 64 -28.75 17.29 5.57
N GLN A 65 -29.86 16.56 5.53
CA GLN A 65 -30.11 15.46 6.48
C GLN A 65 -29.13 14.29 6.27
N ARG A 66 -28.76 13.99 5.02
CA ARG A 66 -27.71 13.01 4.72
C ARG A 66 -26.36 13.43 5.30
N ALA A 67 -25.93 14.66 5.03
CA ALA A 67 -24.66 15.17 5.52
C ALA A 67 -24.63 15.23 7.06
N GLU A 68 -25.73 15.66 7.69
CA GLU A 68 -25.92 15.67 9.15
C GLU A 68 -25.73 14.27 9.74
N ARG A 69 -26.41 13.28 9.17
CA ARG A 69 -26.33 11.88 9.61
C ARG A 69 -24.93 11.31 9.45
N LEU A 70 -24.25 11.62 8.34
CA LEU A 70 -22.87 11.24 8.10
C LEU A 70 -21.94 11.80 9.20
N ILE A 71 -22.11 13.06 9.57
CA ILE A 71 -21.30 13.70 10.62
C ILE A 71 -21.55 13.05 12.00
N ILE A 72 -22.81 12.90 12.41
CA ILE A 72 -23.18 12.30 13.71
C ILE A 72 -22.59 10.90 13.86
N ILE A 73 -22.62 10.10 12.79
CA ILE A 73 -22.05 8.75 12.84
C ILE A 73 -20.53 8.84 12.91
N THR A 74 -19.90 9.63 12.05
CA THR A 74 -18.42 9.68 11.93
C THR A 74 -17.73 10.34 13.12
N GLU A 75 -18.36 11.31 13.79
CA GLU A 75 -17.79 11.98 14.96
C GLU A 75 -17.71 11.07 16.19
N THR A 76 -18.54 10.01 16.23
CA THR A 76 -18.53 9.03 17.32
C THR A 76 -17.46 7.96 17.14
N LEU A 77 -16.91 7.80 15.94
CA LEU A 77 -15.96 6.72 15.60
C LEU A 77 -14.60 6.95 16.24
N GLU A 78 -13.99 5.86 16.74
CA GLU A 78 -12.60 5.87 17.20
C GLU A 78 -11.65 5.61 16.02
N GLN A 79 -10.35 5.78 16.24
CA GLN A 79 -9.33 5.69 15.20
C GLN A 79 -9.42 4.39 14.38
N ARG A 80 -9.67 3.26 15.04
CA ARG A 80 -9.85 1.97 14.36
C ARG A 80 -11.05 2.00 13.40
N GLN A 81 -12.20 2.54 13.81
CA GLN A 81 -13.37 2.56 12.93
C GLN A 81 -13.28 3.63 11.84
N LYS A 82 -12.59 4.75 12.11
CA LYS A 82 -12.24 5.73 11.06
C LYS A 82 -11.41 5.09 9.94
N ILE A 83 -10.38 4.31 10.30
CA ILE A 83 -9.58 3.55 9.33
C ILE A 83 -10.46 2.57 8.54
N ALA A 84 -11.38 1.86 9.22
CA ALA A 84 -12.30 0.94 8.55
C ALA A 84 -13.26 1.67 7.58
N PHE A 85 -13.82 2.81 7.98
CA PHE A 85 -14.69 3.63 7.13
C PHE A 85 -13.95 4.14 5.89
N THR A 86 -12.76 4.72 6.07
CA THR A 86 -11.89 5.12 4.95
C THR A 86 -11.55 3.94 4.03
N ALA A 87 -11.32 2.74 4.59
CA ALA A 87 -11.07 1.55 3.79
C ALA A 87 -12.29 1.13 2.95
N ILE A 88 -13.52 1.31 3.44
CA ILE A 88 -14.75 1.08 2.67
C ILE A 88 -14.84 2.06 1.50
N VAL A 89 -14.66 3.36 1.78
CA VAL A 89 -14.70 4.42 0.75
C VAL A 89 -13.66 4.16 -0.35
N ARG A 90 -12.41 3.83 0.02
CA ARG A 90 -11.36 3.55 -0.96
C ARG A 90 -11.59 2.25 -1.74
N LYS A 91 -12.18 1.24 -1.11
CA LYS A 91 -12.59 0.00 -1.81
C LYS A 91 -13.70 0.31 -2.82
N GLN A 92 -14.68 1.13 -2.44
CA GLN A 92 -15.73 1.60 -3.34
C GLN A 92 -15.14 2.38 -4.52
N LYS A 93 -14.21 3.31 -4.29
CA LYS A 93 -13.48 4.00 -5.37
C LYS A 93 -12.82 3.00 -6.34
N LYS A 94 -11.97 2.10 -5.82
CA LYS A 94 -11.26 1.14 -6.66
C LYS A 94 -12.22 0.26 -7.47
N PHE A 95 -13.28 -0.24 -6.84
CA PHE A 95 -14.25 -1.08 -7.53
C PHE A 95 -15.08 -0.28 -8.54
N ASN A 96 -15.39 0.99 -8.25
CA ASN A 96 -16.00 1.92 -9.19
C ASN A 96 -15.13 2.12 -10.44
N ASP A 97 -13.81 2.30 -10.29
CA ASP A 97 -12.85 2.38 -11.41
C ASP A 97 -12.84 1.08 -12.24
N ASP A 98 -12.85 -0.08 -11.57
CA ASP A 98 -12.90 -1.37 -12.24
C ASP A 98 -14.24 -1.60 -12.96
N MET A 99 -15.36 -1.08 -12.42
CA MET A 99 -16.66 -1.11 -13.09
C MET A 99 -16.75 -0.18 -14.29
N HIS A 100 -16.03 0.95 -14.30
CA HIS A 100 -15.91 1.79 -15.51
C HIS A 100 -15.18 1.06 -16.64
N LYS A 101 -14.17 0.23 -16.33
CA LYS A 101 -13.52 -0.63 -17.34
C LYS A 101 -14.48 -1.68 -17.87
N TYR A 102 -15.26 -2.32 -16.99
CA TYR A 102 -16.30 -3.27 -17.39
C TYR A 102 -17.39 -2.61 -18.24
N LEU A 103 -17.80 -1.39 -17.89
CA LEU A 103 -18.75 -0.62 -18.68
C LEU A 103 -18.21 -0.37 -20.09
N LYS A 104 -16.95 0.06 -20.22
CA LYS A 104 -16.31 0.24 -21.52
C LYS A 104 -16.30 -1.05 -22.34
N MET A 105 -16.01 -2.20 -21.72
CA MET A 105 -16.11 -3.50 -22.40
C MET A 105 -17.52 -3.77 -22.92
N CYS A 106 -18.56 -3.42 -22.15
CA CYS A 106 -19.96 -3.57 -22.59
C CYS A 106 -20.28 -2.63 -23.76
N GLU A 107 -19.83 -1.38 -23.71
CA GLU A 107 -19.98 -0.41 -24.81
C GLU A 107 -19.28 -0.93 -26.09
N ASP A 108 -18.02 -1.36 -25.99
CA ASP A 108 -17.25 -1.93 -27.12
C ASP A 108 -17.94 -3.17 -27.73
N MET A 109 -18.54 -4.03 -26.89
CA MET A 109 -19.27 -5.23 -27.34
C MET A 109 -20.60 -4.89 -28.05
N ILE A 110 -21.25 -3.77 -27.67
CA ILE A 110 -22.43 -3.24 -28.35
C ILE A 110 -22.05 -2.69 -29.72
N ASP A 111 -20.98 -1.91 -29.78
CA ASP A 111 -20.54 -1.22 -31.01
C ASP A 111 -19.97 -2.18 -32.05
N HIS A 112 -19.14 -3.14 -31.64
CA HIS A 112 -18.45 -4.05 -32.56
C HIS A 112 -19.21 -5.35 -32.86
N GLN A 113 -20.25 -5.67 -32.07
CA GLN A 113 -21.07 -6.89 -32.11
C GLN A 113 -20.32 -8.23 -31.92
N ALA A 114 -19.04 -8.32 -32.26
CA ALA A 114 -18.16 -9.47 -32.09
C ALA A 114 -16.77 -9.00 -31.67
N LEU A 115 -16.11 -9.80 -30.83
CA LEU A 115 -14.76 -9.53 -30.32
C LEU A 115 -13.78 -10.55 -30.89
N SER A 116 -12.51 -10.18 -30.94
CA SER A 116 -11.45 -11.14 -31.26
C SER A 116 -11.37 -12.24 -30.18
N ASP A 117 -10.78 -13.39 -30.50
CA ASP A 117 -10.52 -14.45 -29.52
C ASP A 117 -9.65 -13.94 -28.35
N TYR A 118 -8.72 -13.03 -28.65
CA TYR A 118 -7.86 -12.40 -27.66
C TYR A 118 -8.68 -11.52 -26.70
N ASP A 119 -9.53 -10.63 -27.22
CA ASP A 119 -10.36 -9.75 -26.41
C ASP A 119 -11.41 -10.52 -25.61
N THR A 120 -11.95 -11.61 -26.17
CA THR A 120 -12.87 -12.50 -25.47
C THR A 120 -12.22 -13.13 -24.24
N LYS A 121 -10.99 -13.67 -24.39
CA LYS A 121 -10.23 -14.23 -23.25
C LYS A 121 -9.90 -13.17 -22.21
N LYS A 122 -9.39 -12.01 -22.66
CA LYS A 122 -9.04 -10.88 -21.78
C LYS A 122 -10.25 -10.38 -20.98
N ASN A 123 -11.40 -10.23 -21.64
CA ASN A 123 -12.64 -9.81 -21.00
C ASN A 123 -13.14 -10.84 -19.98
N ASP A 124 -13.03 -12.13 -20.30
CA ASP A 124 -13.37 -13.21 -19.37
C ASP A 124 -12.47 -13.24 -18.13
N GLU A 125 -11.16 -13.05 -18.31
CA GLU A 125 -10.20 -12.92 -17.21
C GLU A 125 -10.51 -11.72 -16.32
N PHE A 126 -10.87 -10.57 -16.92
CA PHE A 126 -11.26 -9.40 -16.16
C PHE A 126 -12.57 -9.61 -15.37
N MET A 127 -13.57 -10.28 -15.96
CA MET A 127 -14.80 -10.65 -15.25
C MET A 127 -14.54 -11.64 -14.11
N LYS A 128 -13.61 -12.59 -14.28
CA LYS A 128 -13.16 -13.48 -13.18
C LYS A 128 -12.50 -12.69 -12.05
N TYR A 129 -11.67 -11.70 -12.38
CA TYR A 129 -11.09 -10.79 -11.40
C TYR A 129 -12.18 -10.03 -10.62
N LEU A 130 -13.18 -9.45 -11.29
CA LEU A 130 -14.31 -8.79 -10.63
C LEU A 130 -15.07 -9.73 -9.70
N ALA A 131 -15.40 -10.93 -10.18
CA ALA A 131 -16.14 -11.94 -9.42
C ALA A 131 -15.37 -12.43 -8.18
N ALA A 132 -14.04 -12.42 -8.20
CA ALA A 132 -13.20 -12.83 -7.07
C ALA A 132 -13.36 -11.93 -5.83
N HIS A 133 -13.96 -10.73 -5.96
CA HIS A 133 -14.27 -9.84 -4.84
C HIS A 133 -15.54 -10.24 -4.05
N PHE A 134 -16.29 -11.24 -4.50
CA PHE A 134 -17.55 -11.66 -3.91
C PHE A 134 -17.47 -13.08 -3.35
N ALA A 135 -18.37 -13.40 -2.42
CA ALA A 135 -18.39 -14.72 -1.77
C ALA A 135 -18.70 -15.84 -2.78
N ASP A 136 -19.74 -15.68 -3.58
CA ASP A 136 -20.17 -16.64 -4.61
C ASP A 136 -19.57 -16.28 -5.97
N LYS A 137 -18.26 -16.56 -6.12
CA LYS A 137 -17.49 -16.23 -7.33
C LYS A 137 -18.13 -16.79 -8.61
N PRO A 138 -18.55 -18.07 -8.68
CA PRO A 138 -19.14 -18.63 -9.90
C PRO A 138 -20.45 -17.93 -10.29
N ARG A 139 -21.35 -17.69 -9.33
CA ARG A 139 -22.63 -17.04 -9.60
C ARG A 139 -22.44 -15.57 -10.00
N THR A 140 -21.50 -14.86 -9.36
CA THR A 140 -21.13 -13.49 -9.75
C THR A 140 -20.54 -13.43 -11.16
N LEU A 141 -19.63 -14.34 -11.51
CA LEU A 141 -19.06 -14.41 -12.86
C LEU A 141 -20.15 -14.63 -13.92
N ASN A 142 -21.08 -15.55 -13.66
CA ASN A 142 -22.18 -15.81 -14.58
C ASN A 142 -23.09 -14.59 -14.75
N ALA A 143 -23.43 -13.89 -13.67
CA ALA A 143 -24.23 -12.67 -13.73
C ALA A 143 -23.55 -11.57 -14.57
N LEU A 144 -22.25 -11.34 -14.39
CA LEU A 144 -21.46 -10.42 -15.20
C LEU A 144 -21.47 -10.82 -16.68
N ARG A 145 -21.17 -12.09 -16.99
CA ARG A 145 -21.21 -12.62 -18.37
C ARG A 145 -22.59 -12.44 -19.01
N THR A 146 -23.66 -12.66 -18.26
CA THR A 146 -25.02 -12.47 -18.75
C THR A 146 -25.28 -11.02 -19.11
N LEU A 147 -24.96 -10.07 -18.22
CA LEU A 147 -25.15 -8.64 -18.52
C LEU A 147 -24.32 -8.20 -19.72
N PHE A 148 -23.05 -8.63 -19.78
CA PHE A 148 -22.15 -8.36 -20.90
C PHE A 148 -22.71 -8.88 -22.24
N ASN A 149 -23.22 -10.11 -22.26
CA ASN A 149 -23.75 -10.74 -23.47
C ASN A 149 -25.14 -10.24 -23.89
N ARG A 150 -25.88 -9.55 -23.01
CA ARG A 150 -27.18 -8.95 -23.34
C ARG A 150 -27.09 -7.82 -24.36
N LYS A 151 -25.93 -7.15 -24.44
CA LYS A 151 -25.69 -6.02 -25.38
C LYS A 151 -26.80 -4.95 -25.31
N SER A 152 -27.33 -4.71 -24.11
CA SER A 152 -28.43 -3.77 -23.89
C SER A 152 -27.86 -2.37 -23.68
N SER A 153 -28.08 -1.47 -24.64
CA SER A 153 -27.71 -0.05 -24.51
C SER A 153 -28.44 0.60 -23.33
N ARG A 154 -29.68 0.19 -23.05
CA ARG A 154 -30.45 0.70 -21.90
C ARG A 154 -29.77 0.34 -20.57
N ASP A 155 -29.46 -0.94 -20.36
CA ASP A 155 -28.86 -1.40 -19.10
C ASP A 155 -27.44 -0.85 -18.92
N THR A 156 -26.69 -0.74 -20.02
CA THR A 156 -25.35 -0.12 -20.06
C THR A 156 -25.41 1.35 -19.68
N ASN A 157 -26.39 2.12 -20.20
CA ASN A 157 -26.60 3.51 -19.82
C ASN A 157 -27.03 3.68 -18.36
N LEU A 158 -27.91 2.81 -17.86
CA LEU A 158 -28.29 2.83 -16.44
C LEU A 158 -27.11 2.49 -15.53
N LEU A 159 -26.29 1.51 -15.89
CA LEU A 159 -25.06 1.20 -15.18
C LEU A 159 -24.12 2.42 -15.16
N LYS A 160 -23.88 3.05 -16.32
CA LYS A 160 -23.08 4.27 -16.46
C LYS A 160 -23.58 5.39 -15.54
N SER A 161 -24.88 5.67 -15.55
CA SER A 161 -25.48 6.69 -14.67
C SER A 161 -25.39 6.33 -13.18
N SER A 162 -25.43 5.04 -12.83
CA SER A 162 -25.37 4.59 -11.43
C SER A 162 -23.97 4.66 -10.80
N ILE A 163 -22.90 4.64 -11.61
CA ILE A 163 -21.51 4.65 -11.13
C ILE A 163 -20.80 6.01 -11.35
N ARG A 164 -21.47 6.99 -11.97
CA ARG A 164 -20.91 8.30 -12.26
C ARG A 164 -20.58 9.09 -10.98
N VAL A 165 -19.36 9.61 -10.89
CA VAL A 165 -18.83 10.25 -9.68
C VAL A 165 -19.35 11.69 -9.49
N ASP A 166 -19.66 12.37 -10.58
CA ASP A 166 -20.17 13.75 -10.65
C ASP A 166 -21.71 13.83 -10.58
N SER A 167 -22.42 12.69 -10.54
CA SER A 167 -23.88 12.67 -10.41
C SER A 167 -24.33 12.99 -8.99
N ASN A 168 -25.51 13.59 -8.86
CA ASN A 168 -26.10 13.76 -7.53
C ASN A 168 -26.68 12.45 -7.00
N TYR A 169 -26.88 12.37 -5.69
CA TYR A 169 -27.38 11.19 -4.99
C TYR A 169 -28.69 10.64 -5.58
N LYS A 170 -29.63 11.52 -5.93
CA LYS A 170 -30.94 11.15 -6.47
C LYS A 170 -30.82 10.46 -7.84
N GLN A 171 -29.96 10.98 -8.73
CA GLN A 171 -29.70 10.39 -10.04
C GLN A 171 -29.11 8.99 -9.93
N ILE A 172 -28.11 8.82 -9.04
CA ILE A 172 -27.45 7.53 -8.80
C ILE A 172 -28.47 6.49 -8.33
N TYR A 173 -29.29 6.81 -7.33
CA TYR A 173 -30.30 5.88 -6.81
C TYR A 173 -31.39 5.54 -7.83
N LYS A 174 -31.86 6.52 -8.60
CA LYS A 174 -32.85 6.28 -9.65
C LYS A 174 -32.31 5.30 -10.70
N ALA A 175 -31.11 5.55 -11.22
CA ALA A 175 -30.48 4.69 -12.23
C ALA A 175 -30.19 3.28 -11.69
N LYS A 176 -29.69 3.18 -10.46
CA LYS A 176 -29.46 1.91 -9.76
C LYS A 176 -30.73 1.07 -9.62
N ASN A 177 -31.82 1.68 -9.12
CA ASN A 177 -33.07 0.98 -8.89
C ASN A 177 -33.74 0.57 -10.20
N GLU A 178 -33.69 1.42 -11.23
CA GLU A 178 -34.22 1.08 -12.55
C GLU A 178 -33.44 -0.07 -13.21
N LEU A 179 -32.10 -0.10 -13.08
CA LEU A 179 -31.29 -1.22 -13.56
C LEU A 179 -31.67 -2.53 -12.87
N LEU A 180 -31.81 -2.51 -11.54
CA LEU A 180 -32.20 -3.69 -10.77
C LEU A 180 -33.62 -4.16 -11.13
N TYR A 181 -34.54 -3.23 -11.38
CA TYR A 181 -35.88 -3.54 -11.84
C TYR A 181 -35.86 -4.26 -13.20
N ASN A 182 -35.13 -3.74 -14.19
CA ASN A 182 -34.98 -4.39 -15.49
C ASN A 182 -34.39 -5.79 -15.38
N LEU A 183 -33.35 -5.95 -14.54
CA LEU A 183 -32.72 -7.25 -14.34
C LEU A 183 -33.64 -8.27 -13.63
N ASN A 184 -34.57 -7.80 -12.80
CA ASN A 184 -35.53 -8.65 -12.11
C ASN A 184 -36.60 -9.22 -13.06
N GLU A 185 -37.08 -8.43 -14.02
CA GLU A 185 -38.05 -8.90 -15.02
C GLU A 185 -37.49 -10.06 -15.85
N ASP A 186 -36.19 -10.03 -16.15
CA ASP A 186 -35.54 -11.04 -17.00
C ASP A 186 -34.94 -12.22 -16.21
N GLN A 187 -34.36 -11.96 -15.03
CA GLN A 187 -33.62 -12.95 -14.24
C GLN A 187 -33.65 -12.63 -12.73
N ALA A 188 -34.76 -12.96 -12.05
CA ALA A 188 -34.91 -12.76 -10.61
C ALA A 188 -33.73 -13.30 -9.77
N GLY A 189 -33.10 -14.41 -10.20
CA GLY A 189 -31.94 -15.01 -9.53
C GLY A 189 -30.64 -14.19 -9.59
N SER A 190 -30.54 -13.18 -10.45
CA SER A 190 -29.34 -12.35 -10.63
C SER A 190 -29.40 -11.02 -9.87
N VAL A 191 -30.58 -10.62 -9.38
CA VAL A 191 -30.82 -9.32 -8.74
C VAL A 191 -30.04 -9.16 -7.44
N GLU A 192 -30.03 -10.17 -6.57
CA GLU A 192 -29.27 -10.15 -5.31
C GLU A 192 -27.77 -9.93 -5.54
N ILE A 193 -27.24 -10.53 -6.61
CA ILE A 193 -25.83 -10.41 -7.00
C ILE A 193 -25.55 -9.01 -7.50
N PHE A 194 -26.38 -8.51 -8.44
CA PHE A 194 -26.21 -7.16 -8.97
C PHE A 194 -26.44 -6.09 -7.92
N GLN A 195 -27.32 -6.31 -6.94
CA GLN A 195 -27.47 -5.45 -5.78
C GLN A 195 -26.15 -5.34 -5.01
N ALA A 196 -25.46 -6.47 -4.77
CA ALA A 196 -24.16 -6.46 -4.11
C ALA A 196 -23.08 -5.78 -4.95
N VAL A 197 -23.05 -6.01 -6.27
CA VAL A 197 -22.14 -5.34 -7.21
C VAL A 197 -22.36 -3.82 -7.18
N LEU A 198 -23.62 -3.37 -7.29
CA LEU A 198 -23.97 -1.95 -7.28
C LEU A 198 -23.77 -1.30 -5.91
N ASN A 199 -24.01 -2.01 -4.80
CA ASN A 199 -23.68 -1.51 -3.46
C ASN A 199 -22.19 -1.18 -3.32
N ARG A 200 -21.33 -1.96 -3.97
CA ARG A 200 -19.88 -1.73 -3.97
C ARG A 200 -19.41 -0.70 -5.00
N ALA A 201 -20.11 -0.56 -6.12
CA ALA A 201 -19.73 0.33 -7.22
C ALA A 201 -20.30 1.75 -7.10
N CYS A 202 -21.56 1.89 -6.71
CA CYS A 202 -22.26 3.17 -6.66
C CYS A 202 -21.84 3.99 -5.43
N LEU A 203 -21.76 5.31 -5.57
CA LEU A 203 -21.38 6.24 -4.51
C LEU A 203 -22.56 6.52 -3.55
N ALA A 204 -22.90 5.52 -2.76
CA ALA A 204 -24.03 5.57 -1.82
C ALA A 204 -23.67 6.15 -0.44
N LEU A 205 -22.38 6.27 -0.11
CA LEU A 205 -21.91 6.73 1.20
C LEU A 205 -21.45 8.19 1.20
N LEU A 206 -20.68 8.58 0.18
CA LEU A 206 -20.16 9.93 -0.01
C LEU A 206 -20.55 10.41 -1.41
N ASP A 207 -21.22 11.55 -1.50
CA ASP A 207 -21.63 12.16 -2.75
C ASP A 207 -21.36 13.68 -2.74
N LYS A 208 -21.30 14.30 -3.92
CA LYS A 208 -20.91 15.70 -4.07
C LYS A 208 -21.83 16.69 -3.33
N SER A 209 -23.10 16.35 -3.13
CA SER A 209 -24.07 17.25 -2.47
C SER A 209 -23.77 17.50 -1.00
N CYS A 210 -22.96 16.64 -0.35
CA CYS A 210 -22.57 16.85 1.04
C CYS A 210 -21.52 17.97 1.19
N ILE A 211 -20.72 18.25 0.15
CA ILE A 211 -19.55 19.14 0.23
C ILE A 211 -19.91 20.56 0.70
N PRO A 212 -20.92 21.27 0.14
CA PRO A 212 -21.24 22.63 0.56
C PRO A 212 -21.62 22.72 2.05
N TYR A 213 -22.36 21.74 2.56
CA TYR A 213 -22.76 21.69 3.96
C TYR A 213 -21.56 21.43 4.89
N LEU A 214 -20.68 20.50 4.51
CA LEU A 214 -19.45 20.21 5.27
C LEU A 214 -18.51 21.43 5.31
N LEU A 215 -18.34 22.13 4.19
CA LEU A 215 -17.55 23.36 4.11
C LEU A 215 -18.15 24.50 4.97
N LYS A 216 -19.48 24.57 5.12
CA LYS A 216 -20.12 25.54 6.00
C LYS A 216 -19.78 25.29 7.47
N ILE A 217 -19.72 24.03 7.89
CA ILE A 217 -19.37 23.65 9.27
C ILE A 217 -17.92 24.01 9.59
N THR A 218 -16.99 23.76 8.66
CA THR A 218 -15.57 24.06 8.89
C THR A 218 -15.31 25.57 9.03
N LYS A 219 -16.11 26.42 8.41
CA LYS A 219 -16.05 27.89 8.56
C LYS A 219 -16.50 28.38 9.93
N ASN A 220 -17.64 27.90 10.41
CA ASN A 220 -18.32 28.45 11.58
C ASN A 220 -17.62 28.20 12.93
N GLN A 221 -16.53 27.42 12.96
CA GLN A 221 -15.78 27.19 14.19
C GLN A 221 -14.86 28.37 14.56
N LYS A 222 -14.40 29.17 13.59
CA LYS A 222 -13.50 30.31 13.84
C LYS A 222 -14.19 31.52 14.51
N THR A 223 -15.52 31.64 14.41
CA THR A 223 -16.28 32.75 15.01
C THR A 223 -16.45 32.60 16.53
N HIS A 224 -16.34 31.40 17.09
CA HIS A 224 -16.37 31.18 18.54
C HIS A 224 -14.95 31.20 19.14
N LYS A 225 -14.28 32.35 19.09
CA LYS A 225 -12.95 32.58 19.70
C LYS A 225 -12.92 32.46 21.23
N GLU A 226 -14.06 32.25 21.90
CA GLU A 226 -14.15 32.24 23.36
C GLU A 226 -13.87 30.87 24.02
N ASN A 227 -13.94 29.75 23.28
CA ASN A 227 -13.63 28.42 23.84
C ASN A 227 -12.24 27.93 23.37
N ARG A 228 -11.21 28.29 24.14
CA ARG A 228 -9.81 27.92 23.92
C ARG A 228 -9.60 26.40 23.92
N GLY A 229 -9.11 25.87 22.80
CA GLY A 229 -8.19 24.71 22.76
C GLY A 229 -8.71 23.41 22.14
N THR A 230 -10.00 23.10 22.19
CA THR A 230 -10.51 21.80 21.71
C THR A 230 -11.35 21.96 20.45
N LEU A 231 -10.90 21.35 19.35
CA LEU A 231 -11.71 21.30 18.13
C LEU A 231 -12.99 20.48 18.38
N SER A 232 -14.14 20.99 17.96
CA SER A 232 -15.40 20.25 18.06
C SER A 232 -15.30 18.93 17.29
N LYS A 233 -15.80 17.82 17.86
CA LYS A 233 -15.78 16.51 17.19
C LYS A 233 -16.44 16.57 15.80
N ARG A 234 -17.47 17.40 15.70
CA ARG A 234 -18.22 17.70 14.49
C ARG A 234 -17.35 18.36 13.42
N PHE A 235 -16.53 19.33 13.79
CA PHE A 235 -15.54 19.94 12.89
C PHE A 235 -14.52 18.92 12.40
N ILE A 236 -13.95 18.13 13.33
CA ILE A 236 -12.95 17.12 13.00
C ILE A 236 -13.53 16.11 12.01
N ALA A 237 -14.75 15.63 12.26
CA ALA A 237 -15.46 14.71 11.37
C ALA A 237 -15.68 15.33 9.97
N SER A 238 -16.22 16.55 9.89
CA SER A 238 -16.44 17.24 8.62
C SER A 238 -15.14 17.42 7.83
N ARG A 239 -14.07 17.84 8.49
CA ARG A 239 -12.74 17.97 7.88
C ARG A 239 -12.21 16.64 7.38
N ASP A 240 -12.26 15.59 8.20
CA ASP A 240 -11.76 14.26 7.86
C ASP A 240 -12.53 13.70 6.64
N ILE A 241 -13.85 13.93 6.56
CA ILE A 241 -14.68 13.54 5.40
C ILE A 241 -14.28 14.34 4.15
N LEU A 242 -14.22 15.68 4.23
CA LEU A 242 -13.85 16.53 3.09
C LEU A 242 -12.48 16.11 2.52
N LYS A 243 -11.52 15.85 3.39
CA LYS A 243 -10.20 15.35 3.02
C LYS A 243 -10.25 13.98 2.35
N GLU A 244 -11.05 13.05 2.85
CA GLU A 244 -11.18 11.75 2.19
C GLU A 244 -11.86 11.88 0.82
N ILE A 245 -12.83 12.78 0.66
CA ILE A 245 -13.43 13.09 -0.65
C ILE A 245 -12.39 13.71 -1.59
N SER A 246 -11.52 14.61 -1.13
CA SER A 246 -10.54 15.25 -2.04
C SER A 246 -9.49 14.24 -2.55
N VAL A 247 -9.13 13.26 -1.72
CA VAL A 247 -8.22 12.15 -2.10
C VAL A 247 -8.93 11.10 -2.99
N SER A 248 -10.16 10.74 -2.64
CA SER A 248 -10.88 9.64 -3.28
C SER A 248 -11.69 10.08 -4.51
N TYR A 249 -12.31 11.25 -4.50
CA TYR A 249 -13.19 11.75 -5.57
C TYR A 249 -12.97 13.25 -5.84
N PRO A 250 -11.77 13.66 -6.29
CA PRO A 250 -11.43 15.07 -6.49
C PRO A 250 -12.40 15.80 -7.44
N ILE A 251 -12.96 15.10 -8.43
CA ILE A 251 -13.95 15.64 -9.38
C ILE A 251 -15.20 16.19 -8.69
N MET A 252 -15.56 15.70 -7.50
CA MET A 252 -16.74 16.20 -6.76
C MET A 252 -16.62 17.66 -6.35
N TYR A 253 -15.40 18.21 -6.32
CA TYR A 253 -15.15 19.60 -5.96
C TYR A 253 -15.26 20.58 -7.13
N GLU A 254 -15.46 20.11 -8.37
CA GLU A 254 -15.41 20.94 -9.58
C GLU A 254 -16.25 22.22 -9.46
N GLU A 255 -17.51 22.11 -9.00
CA GLU A 255 -18.45 23.23 -8.85
C GLU A 255 -18.09 24.24 -7.74
N CYS A 256 -17.20 23.89 -6.80
CA CYS A 256 -16.85 24.76 -5.66
C CYS A 256 -15.36 25.13 -5.61
N THR A 257 -14.58 24.70 -6.60
CA THR A 257 -13.13 24.92 -6.63
C THR A 257 -12.81 26.41 -6.78
N ASP A 258 -13.51 27.13 -7.66
CA ASP A 258 -13.26 28.56 -7.87
C ASP A 258 -13.57 29.39 -6.62
N ASP A 259 -14.67 29.09 -5.94
CA ASP A 259 -15.02 29.69 -4.65
C ASP A 259 -13.96 29.43 -3.56
N LEU A 260 -13.38 28.23 -3.54
CA LEU A 260 -12.30 27.88 -2.61
C LEU A 260 -11.03 28.68 -2.94
N VAL A 261 -10.66 28.77 -4.21
CA VAL A 261 -9.49 29.54 -4.68
C VAL A 261 -9.65 31.02 -4.35
N GLN A 262 -10.81 31.61 -4.64
CA GLN A 262 -11.08 33.02 -4.37
C GLN A 262 -11.03 33.33 -2.87
N ARG A 263 -11.54 32.42 -2.02
CA ARG A 263 -11.45 32.55 -0.56
C ARG A 263 -10.01 32.55 -0.08
N ILE A 264 -9.19 31.60 -0.54
CA ILE A 264 -7.77 31.55 -0.18
C ILE A 264 -7.07 32.84 -0.60
N ALA A 265 -7.36 33.35 -1.80
CA ALA A 265 -6.73 34.54 -2.36
C ALA A 265 -7.08 35.85 -1.65
N THR A 266 -8.28 35.97 -1.07
CA THR A 266 -8.81 37.23 -0.52
C THR A 266 -8.76 37.32 1.01
N ASP A 267 -8.69 36.19 1.71
CA ASP A 267 -8.94 36.18 3.14
C ASP A 267 -7.66 36.13 3.99
N ASN A 268 -7.40 37.24 4.68
CA ASN A 268 -6.20 37.44 5.50
C ASN A 268 -6.23 36.68 6.84
N ASP A 269 -7.41 36.36 7.40
CA ASP A 269 -7.55 35.73 8.73
C ASP A 269 -8.46 34.48 8.76
N SER A 270 -9.36 34.31 7.79
CA SER A 270 -10.38 33.25 7.80
C SER A 270 -10.04 32.01 6.96
N THR A 271 -9.07 32.07 6.03
CA THR A 271 -8.63 30.88 5.28
C THR A 271 -8.21 29.75 6.21
N THR A 272 -8.79 28.58 6.03
CA THR A 272 -8.49 27.40 6.87
C THR A 272 -7.38 26.57 6.21
N VAL A 273 -6.44 26.02 7.00
CA VAL A 273 -5.42 25.07 6.50
C VAL A 273 -6.10 23.90 5.77
N GLU A 274 -7.33 23.59 6.18
CA GLU A 274 -8.25 22.64 5.57
C GLU A 274 -8.61 22.96 4.11
N GLU A 275 -8.95 24.21 3.78
CA GLU A 275 -9.24 24.62 2.39
C GLU A 275 -7.99 24.54 1.51
N LEU A 276 -6.85 24.95 2.05
CA LEU A 276 -5.56 24.82 1.35
C LEU A 276 -5.19 23.33 1.15
N GLU A 277 -5.50 22.46 2.10
CA GLU A 277 -5.31 21.01 1.98
C GLU A 277 -6.21 20.40 0.89
N ILE A 278 -7.46 20.83 0.79
CA ILE A 278 -8.38 20.39 -0.27
C ILE A 278 -7.86 20.81 -1.65
N ILE A 279 -7.50 22.09 -1.84
CA ILE A 279 -6.98 22.59 -3.13
C ILE A 279 -5.66 21.91 -3.50
N ALA A 280 -4.79 21.65 -2.53
CA ALA A 280 -3.55 20.91 -2.77
C ALA A 280 -3.83 19.49 -3.28
N GLU A 281 -4.81 18.78 -2.73
CA GLU A 281 -5.16 17.42 -3.18
C GLU A 281 -5.83 17.41 -4.56
N ILE A 282 -6.69 18.39 -4.85
CA ILE A 282 -7.27 18.59 -6.19
C ILE A 282 -6.15 18.86 -7.20
N SER A 283 -5.20 19.72 -6.85
CA SER A 283 -4.07 20.08 -7.73
C SER A 283 -3.18 18.89 -8.08
N LYS A 284 -2.98 17.92 -7.16
CA LYS A 284 -2.27 16.67 -7.47
C LYS A 284 -3.02 15.77 -8.45
N SER A 285 -4.36 15.79 -8.37
CA SER A 285 -5.22 14.97 -9.21
C SER A 285 -5.34 15.52 -10.63
N TYR A 286 -5.20 16.84 -10.77
CA TYR A 286 -5.33 17.59 -12.03
C TYR A 286 -4.08 18.48 -12.27
N PRO A 287 -2.89 17.88 -12.45
CA PRO A 287 -1.65 18.63 -12.59
C PRO A 287 -1.63 19.46 -13.88
N VAL A 288 -1.11 20.70 -13.79
CA VAL A 288 -0.89 21.64 -14.90
C VAL A 288 -2.19 22.08 -15.62
N GLN A 289 -3.36 21.88 -15.00
CA GLN A 289 -4.64 22.23 -15.64
C GLN A 289 -5.14 23.64 -15.31
N ARG A 290 -4.61 24.28 -14.26
CA ARG A 290 -5.15 25.53 -13.72
C ARG A 290 -4.10 26.63 -13.68
N LYS A 291 -4.47 27.78 -14.22
CA LYS A 291 -3.80 29.06 -14.03
C LYS A 291 -4.41 29.79 -12.83
N TYR A 292 -3.55 30.35 -11.99
CA TYR A 292 -3.98 31.16 -10.86
C TYR A 292 -3.74 32.65 -11.14
N GLU A 293 -4.60 33.49 -10.57
CA GLU A 293 -4.44 34.94 -10.58
C GLU A 293 -3.28 35.38 -9.66
N ARG A 294 -2.76 36.60 -9.90
CA ARG A 294 -1.58 37.14 -9.19
C ARG A 294 -1.80 37.25 -7.68
N ASN A 295 -3.01 37.58 -7.23
CA ASN A 295 -3.40 37.62 -5.82
C ASN A 295 -3.23 36.24 -5.13
N MET A 296 -3.73 35.17 -5.76
CA MET A 296 -3.63 33.80 -5.28
C MET A 296 -2.17 33.35 -5.26
N ILE A 297 -1.41 33.62 -6.34
CA ILE A 297 0.01 33.29 -6.41
C ILE A 297 0.76 33.98 -5.25
N ASN A 298 0.58 35.29 -5.07
CA ASN A 298 1.23 36.05 -3.99
C ASN A 298 0.86 35.52 -2.60
N ARG A 299 -0.39 35.09 -2.41
CA ARG A 299 -0.86 34.52 -1.14
C ARG A 299 -0.25 33.14 -0.87
N LEU A 300 -0.17 32.28 -1.88
CA LEU A 300 0.54 31.00 -1.76
C LEU A 300 2.04 31.23 -1.55
N TRP A 301 2.59 32.27 -2.16
CA TRP A 301 3.98 32.65 -1.97
C TRP A 301 4.25 33.07 -0.53
N SER A 302 3.35 33.83 0.10
CA SER A 302 3.51 34.18 1.52
C SER A 302 3.38 32.99 2.46
N TYR A 303 2.57 31.97 2.16
CA TYR A 303 2.60 30.72 2.93
C TYR A 303 3.95 30.00 2.84
N ILE A 304 4.64 30.10 1.70
CA ILE A 304 5.99 29.55 1.52
C ILE A 304 7.03 30.42 2.25
N THR A 305 6.92 31.73 2.14
CA THR A 305 7.91 32.69 2.66
C THR A 305 7.63 33.17 4.07
N ASP A 306 6.52 32.85 4.71
CA ASP A 306 6.16 33.33 6.07
C ASP A 306 5.44 32.26 6.91
N GLY A 307 4.77 31.30 6.27
CA GLY A 307 3.96 30.27 6.94
C GLY A 307 4.74 29.15 7.64
N ALA A 308 4.00 28.33 8.38
CA ALA A 308 4.53 27.11 9.00
C ALA A 308 4.86 26.05 7.93
N ALA A 309 5.73 25.09 8.25
CA ALA A 309 6.16 24.05 7.29
C ALA A 309 4.99 23.27 6.67
N SER A 310 3.87 23.09 7.38
CA SER A 310 2.65 22.47 6.85
C SER A 310 1.95 23.32 5.79
N GLU A 311 1.87 24.63 6.00
CA GLU A 311 1.25 25.59 5.07
C GLU A 311 2.13 25.76 3.84
N ALA A 312 3.44 25.94 4.06
CA ALA A 312 4.45 26.01 3.01
C ALA A 312 4.37 24.78 2.09
N ARG A 313 4.30 23.57 2.69
CA ARG A 313 4.13 22.32 1.94
C ARG A 313 2.89 22.32 1.05
N LEU A 314 1.73 22.70 1.60
CA LEU A 314 0.48 22.69 0.85
C LEU A 314 0.49 23.74 -0.27
N ALA A 315 0.98 24.94 0.02
CA ALA A 315 1.12 26.00 -0.97
C ALA A 315 2.08 25.61 -2.11
N SER A 316 3.21 24.97 -1.80
CA SER A 316 4.14 24.46 -2.82
C SER A 316 3.53 23.35 -3.68
N ILE A 317 2.62 22.53 -3.15
CA ILE A 317 1.88 21.55 -3.96
C ILE A 317 0.98 22.27 -4.96
N VAL A 318 0.24 23.29 -4.51
CA VAL A 318 -0.67 24.06 -5.38
C VAL A 318 0.11 24.78 -6.47
N LEU A 319 1.14 25.52 -6.11
CA LEU A 319 2.01 26.23 -7.06
C LEU A 319 2.77 25.27 -7.97
N GLY A 320 3.30 24.16 -7.45
CA GLY A 320 4.06 23.20 -8.25
C GLY A 320 3.23 22.47 -9.31
N ASN A 321 1.90 22.46 -9.19
CA ASN A 321 0.99 21.84 -10.14
C ASN A 321 0.21 22.86 -10.99
N MET A 322 0.53 24.16 -10.91
CA MET A 322 -0.15 25.17 -11.72
C MET A 322 0.38 25.21 -13.16
N GLU A 323 -0.38 25.81 -14.06
CA GLU A 323 0.08 26.13 -15.41
C GLU A 323 1.23 27.16 -15.37
N ASN A 324 2.29 26.94 -16.17
CA ASN A 324 3.50 27.79 -16.23
C ASN A 324 4.26 27.91 -14.89
N ALA A 325 4.10 26.92 -14.00
CA ALA A 325 4.84 26.85 -12.73
C ALA A 325 6.35 26.96 -12.93
N ASP A 326 6.86 26.41 -14.03
CA ASP A 326 8.26 26.38 -14.38
C ASP A 326 8.88 27.75 -14.68
N VAL A 327 8.05 28.69 -15.14
CA VAL A 327 8.45 30.07 -15.40
C VAL A 327 8.21 30.96 -14.18
N ILE A 328 7.05 30.81 -13.53
CA ILE A 328 6.62 31.70 -12.44
C ILE A 328 7.44 31.49 -11.17
N LEU A 329 7.93 30.27 -10.91
CA LEU A 329 8.56 29.91 -9.64
C LEU A 329 10.09 30.06 -9.63
N VAL A 330 10.72 30.48 -10.75
CA VAL A 330 12.19 30.60 -10.85
C VAL A 330 12.75 31.50 -9.75
N ASP A 331 12.26 32.74 -9.66
CA ASP A 331 12.73 33.71 -8.65
C ASP A 331 12.50 33.21 -7.21
N LEU A 332 11.41 32.47 -6.98
CA LEU A 332 11.13 31.87 -5.68
C LEU A 332 12.15 30.77 -5.36
N VAL A 333 12.45 29.89 -6.31
CA VAL A 333 13.42 28.81 -6.11
C VAL A 333 14.81 29.37 -5.87
N ASP A 334 15.23 30.37 -6.63
CA ASP A 334 16.53 31.03 -6.42
C ASP A 334 16.62 31.65 -5.03
N LYS A 335 15.55 32.33 -4.58
CA LYS A 335 15.46 32.84 -3.21
C LYS A 335 15.59 31.72 -2.16
N LEU A 336 14.86 30.61 -2.33
CA LEU A 336 14.91 29.48 -1.39
C LEU A 336 16.30 28.82 -1.35
N CYS A 337 16.97 28.70 -2.50
CA CYS A 337 18.32 28.17 -2.61
C CYS A 337 19.34 29.07 -1.88
N ASN A 338 19.19 30.39 -1.99
CA ASN A 338 20.05 31.36 -1.28
C ASN A 338 19.86 31.33 0.25
N GLU A 339 18.70 30.84 0.73
CA GLU A 339 18.40 30.69 2.16
C GLU A 339 18.88 29.34 2.76
N LEU A 340 19.53 28.47 1.97
CA LEU A 340 20.02 27.17 2.43
C LEU A 340 21.19 27.30 3.41
N SER A 341 20.85 27.40 4.70
CA SER A 341 21.80 27.42 5.81
C SER A 341 21.25 26.69 7.02
N LEU A 342 22.10 25.97 7.75
CA LEU A 342 21.75 25.34 9.03
C LEU A 342 21.32 26.34 10.11
N SER A 343 21.77 27.60 9.99
CA SER A 343 21.36 28.70 10.88
C SER A 343 20.03 29.32 10.46
N HIS A 344 19.50 29.01 9.28
CA HIS A 344 18.25 29.59 8.80
C HIS A 344 17.08 29.06 9.64
N PRO A 345 16.30 29.92 10.32
CA PRO A 345 15.29 29.49 11.29
C PRO A 345 14.16 28.67 10.67
N ARG A 346 14.02 28.70 9.34
CA ARG A 346 12.95 28.02 8.60
C ARG A 346 13.45 27.03 7.58
N LEU A 347 14.68 26.55 7.75
CA LEU A 347 15.28 25.57 6.85
C LEU A 347 14.35 24.37 6.59
N LEU A 348 13.59 23.90 7.60
CA LEU A 348 12.63 22.81 7.40
C LEU A 348 11.53 23.18 6.40
N ALA A 349 10.97 24.38 6.48
CA ALA A 349 9.97 24.86 5.53
C ALA A 349 10.59 24.99 4.12
N THR A 350 11.75 25.63 4.01
CA THR A 350 12.51 25.76 2.75
C THR A 350 12.75 24.41 2.08
N LEU A 351 13.30 23.43 2.81
CA LEU A 351 13.54 22.08 2.29
C LEU A 351 12.24 21.36 1.94
N THR A 352 11.16 21.57 2.70
CA THR A 352 9.85 20.98 2.43
C THR A 352 9.28 21.50 1.12
N CYS A 353 9.36 22.82 0.88
CA CYS A 353 8.92 23.47 -0.36
C CYS A 353 9.71 22.95 -1.56
N LEU A 354 11.04 22.97 -1.48
CA LEU A 354 11.91 22.45 -2.55
C LEU A 354 11.65 20.96 -2.80
N SER A 355 11.38 20.17 -1.76
CA SER A 355 11.00 18.76 -1.91
C SER A 355 9.65 18.56 -2.60
N GLN A 356 8.69 19.51 -2.47
CA GLN A 356 7.43 19.46 -3.23
C GLN A 356 7.67 19.89 -4.68
N PHE A 357 8.44 20.94 -4.93
CA PHE A 357 8.82 21.36 -6.29
C PHE A 357 9.55 20.25 -7.03
N ALA A 358 10.46 19.53 -6.36
CA ALA A 358 11.10 18.33 -6.89
C ALA A 358 10.10 17.25 -7.34
N SER A 359 8.91 17.18 -6.71
CA SER A 359 7.91 16.17 -7.05
C SER A 359 6.99 16.58 -8.20
N TYR A 360 6.61 17.87 -8.25
CA TYR A 360 5.54 18.35 -9.15
C TYR A 360 6.05 19.23 -10.30
N THR A 361 7.18 19.92 -10.12
CA THR A 361 7.77 20.84 -11.10
C THR A 361 9.30 20.73 -11.12
N HIS A 362 9.84 19.50 -11.24
CA HIS A 362 11.28 19.23 -11.10
C HIS A 362 12.19 20.02 -12.06
N ASN A 363 11.69 20.41 -13.24
CA ASN A 363 12.47 21.15 -14.24
C ASN A 363 13.08 22.46 -13.70
N ILE A 364 12.39 23.15 -12.78
CA ILE A 364 12.93 24.38 -12.17
C ILE A 364 14.10 24.14 -11.24
N LEU A 365 14.25 22.91 -10.75
CA LEU A 365 15.35 22.55 -9.86
C LEU A 365 16.58 22.07 -10.61
N THR A 366 16.45 21.68 -11.89
CA THR A 366 17.59 21.20 -12.68
C THR A 366 18.77 22.17 -12.70
N PRO A 367 18.60 23.49 -12.88
CA PRO A 367 19.73 24.43 -12.87
C PRO A 367 20.43 24.57 -11.51
N VAL A 368 19.75 24.21 -10.42
CA VAL A 368 20.22 24.40 -9.03
C VAL A 368 20.45 23.09 -8.29
N VAL A 369 20.25 21.93 -8.92
CA VAL A 369 20.28 20.62 -8.25
C VAL A 369 21.64 20.33 -7.62
N ASP A 370 22.72 20.82 -8.20
CA ASP A 370 24.07 20.76 -7.64
C ASP A 370 24.18 21.45 -6.29
N ILE A 371 23.57 22.63 -6.16
CA ILE A 371 23.55 23.40 -4.92
C ILE A 371 22.81 22.58 -3.85
N LEU A 372 21.66 22.01 -4.22
CA LEU A 372 20.84 21.18 -3.34
C LEU A 372 21.59 19.92 -2.88
N LEU A 373 22.17 19.18 -3.82
CA LEU A 373 22.93 17.95 -3.54
C LEU A 373 24.12 18.26 -2.63
N ASN A 374 24.93 19.28 -2.95
CA ASN A 374 26.09 19.64 -2.16
C ASN A 374 25.71 20.09 -0.75
N PHE A 375 24.66 20.91 -0.60
CA PHE A 375 24.18 21.31 0.72
C PHE A 375 23.70 20.11 1.54
N ILE A 376 22.90 19.22 0.94
CA ILE A 376 22.36 18.04 1.63
C ILE A 376 23.48 17.10 2.07
N GLU A 377 24.41 16.79 1.18
CA GLU A 377 25.50 15.85 1.44
C GLU A 377 26.53 16.41 2.40
N LYS A 378 27.06 17.62 2.13
CA LYS A 378 28.25 18.14 2.83
C LYS A 378 27.90 18.90 4.11
N ASN A 379 26.75 19.59 4.13
CA ASN A 379 26.37 20.44 5.26
C ASN A 379 25.31 19.76 6.14
N LEU A 380 24.20 19.35 5.54
CA LEU A 380 23.03 18.88 6.29
C LEU A 380 23.25 17.50 6.93
N LEU A 381 23.69 16.50 6.16
CA LEU A 381 23.90 15.15 6.67
C LEU A 381 25.13 15.02 7.58
N SER A 382 26.13 15.88 7.39
CA SER A 382 27.34 15.96 8.24
C SER A 382 27.09 16.65 9.59
N ALA A 383 26.01 17.43 9.71
CA ALA A 383 25.72 18.15 10.94
C ALA A 383 25.31 17.18 12.07
N ALA A 384 25.97 17.26 13.22
CA ALA A 384 25.62 16.45 14.38
C ALA A 384 24.28 16.90 14.96
N THR A 385 23.35 15.97 15.10
CA THR A 385 22.11 16.20 15.86
C THR A 385 22.47 16.22 17.34
N LYS A 386 22.08 17.30 18.04
CA LYS A 386 22.49 17.55 19.44
C LYS A 386 22.39 16.29 20.30
N THR A 387 23.40 16.09 21.14
CA THR A 387 23.45 15.05 22.18
C THR A 387 22.19 15.12 23.04
N LEU A 388 21.45 14.01 23.12
CA LEU A 388 20.27 13.92 23.96
C LEU A 388 20.70 13.91 25.43
N ALA A 389 20.13 14.81 26.24
CA ALA A 389 20.35 14.83 27.70
C ALA A 389 19.56 13.72 28.45
N GLY A 390 18.81 12.89 27.73
CA GLY A 390 17.90 11.87 28.27
C GLY A 390 18.00 10.53 27.50
N PRO A 391 16.98 9.65 27.58
CA PRO A 391 17.01 8.37 26.89
C PRO A 391 17.15 8.57 25.38
N ASN A 392 17.90 7.68 24.73
CA ASN A 392 18.10 7.66 23.28
C ASN A 392 17.31 6.48 22.70
N PRO A 393 15.97 6.58 22.52
CA PRO A 393 15.20 5.48 21.97
C PRO A 393 15.46 5.32 20.47
N GLU A 394 15.48 4.07 19.98
CA GLU A 394 15.64 3.76 18.55
C GLU A 394 14.50 4.29 17.67
N TRP A 395 13.38 4.70 18.28
CA TRP A 395 12.25 5.27 17.57
C TRP A 395 11.48 6.31 18.39
N VAL A 396 11.09 7.38 17.70
CA VAL A 396 10.03 8.31 18.11
C VAL A 396 9.19 8.65 16.89
N THR A 397 7.98 9.21 17.08
CA THR A 397 7.19 9.70 15.95
C THR A 397 7.92 10.83 15.22
N TYR A 398 7.60 11.05 13.95
CA TYR A 398 8.23 12.10 13.15
C TYR A 398 8.09 13.48 13.81
N GLU A 399 6.95 13.77 14.42
CA GLU A 399 6.66 15.04 15.09
C GLU A 399 7.55 15.26 16.32
N ALA A 400 7.90 14.18 17.04
CA ALA A 400 8.74 14.21 18.23
C ALA A 400 10.25 14.26 17.91
N LEU A 401 10.65 14.11 16.65
CA LEU A 401 12.04 14.22 16.25
C LEU A 401 12.58 15.65 16.45
N PRO A 402 13.88 15.80 16.77
CA PRO A 402 14.56 17.09 16.69
C PRO A 402 14.41 17.72 15.30
N GLU A 403 14.40 19.05 15.28
CA GLU A 403 14.20 19.82 14.05
C GLU A 403 15.24 19.47 12.96
N LEU A 404 16.52 19.34 13.34
CA LEU A 404 17.58 18.95 12.41
C LEU A 404 17.36 17.55 11.81
N SER A 405 16.83 16.61 12.59
CA SER A 405 16.50 15.26 12.10
C SER A 405 15.42 15.32 11.03
N LYS A 406 14.37 16.12 11.25
CA LYS A 406 13.32 16.36 10.25
C LYS A 406 13.90 16.97 8.98
N GLN A 407 14.79 17.97 9.13
CA GLN A 407 15.47 18.61 8.00
C GLN A 407 16.28 17.60 7.19
N LYS A 408 17.09 16.74 7.83
CA LYS A 408 17.85 15.67 7.15
C LYS A 408 16.95 14.72 6.37
N ILE A 409 15.86 14.26 6.99
CA ILE A 409 14.90 13.35 6.35
C ILE A 409 14.27 13.99 5.10
N ILE A 410 13.87 15.27 5.19
CA ILE A 410 13.29 16.00 4.06
C ILE A 410 14.35 16.29 2.98
N GLY A 411 15.59 16.61 3.35
CA GLY A 411 16.70 16.79 2.42
C GLY A 411 16.95 15.54 1.58
N VAL A 412 17.09 14.37 2.20
CA VAL A 412 17.24 13.10 1.47
C VAL A 412 16.02 12.82 0.58
N ARG A 413 14.81 13.09 1.08
CA ARG A 413 13.57 12.94 0.31
C ARG A 413 13.51 13.85 -0.91
N LEU A 414 14.05 15.07 -0.82
CA LEU A 414 14.14 16.01 -1.95
C LEU A 414 14.91 15.36 -3.10
N LEU A 415 16.11 14.81 -2.84
CA LEU A 415 16.93 14.16 -3.87
C LEU A 415 16.21 12.96 -4.51
N VAL A 416 15.58 12.12 -3.69
CA VAL A 416 14.78 10.98 -4.16
C VAL A 416 13.59 11.44 -5.00
N ASN A 417 12.92 12.52 -4.61
CA ASN A 417 11.79 13.05 -5.36
C ASN A 417 12.21 13.65 -6.69
N TYR A 418 13.33 14.39 -6.72
CA TYR A 418 13.88 14.95 -7.94
C TYR A 418 14.17 13.85 -8.97
N LEU A 419 14.99 12.86 -8.60
CA LEU A 419 15.28 11.72 -9.48
C LEU A 419 14.01 10.97 -9.91
N ALA A 420 13.08 10.72 -8.98
CA ALA A 420 11.84 10.03 -9.31
C ALA A 420 10.93 10.83 -10.27
N ALA A 421 11.05 12.15 -10.30
CA ALA A 421 10.25 13.02 -11.17
C ALA A 421 10.87 13.21 -12.56
N CYS A 422 12.19 13.07 -12.68
CA CYS A 422 12.93 13.09 -13.96
C CYS A 422 12.58 11.92 -14.90
N LYS A 423 12.02 10.82 -14.38
CA LYS A 423 11.61 9.63 -15.16
C LYS A 423 10.89 10.01 -16.46
N ASP A 424 11.24 9.32 -17.56
CA ASP A 424 10.62 9.47 -18.88
C ASP A 424 10.58 10.91 -19.46
N LYS A 425 11.21 11.90 -18.81
CA LYS A 425 11.12 13.33 -19.16
C LYS A 425 12.49 13.96 -19.41
N MET A 426 13.45 13.68 -18.54
CA MET A 426 14.81 14.19 -18.64
C MET A 426 15.78 13.21 -17.96
N ASN A 427 16.94 13.01 -18.55
CA ASN A 427 18.01 12.28 -17.87
C ASN A 427 18.78 13.26 -16.98
N PRO A 428 18.75 13.09 -15.64
CA PRO A 428 19.64 13.87 -14.78
C PRO A 428 21.09 13.48 -15.06
N GLU A 429 22.02 14.38 -14.76
CA GLU A 429 23.44 14.11 -14.93
C GLU A 429 23.88 12.90 -14.09
N GLU A 430 24.74 12.05 -14.66
CA GLU A 430 25.08 10.73 -14.09
C GLU A 430 25.59 10.85 -12.64
N TYR A 431 26.43 11.85 -12.34
CA TYR A 431 26.96 12.02 -11.00
C TYR A 431 25.89 12.41 -9.96
N ILE A 432 24.81 13.11 -10.35
CA ILE A 432 23.68 13.41 -9.44
C ILE A 432 23.03 12.10 -9.01
N THR A 433 22.82 11.20 -9.97
CA THR A 433 22.28 9.86 -9.72
C THR A 433 23.21 9.06 -8.82
N THR A 434 24.47 8.92 -9.21
CA THR A 434 25.47 8.11 -8.48
C THR A 434 25.69 8.61 -7.05
N ARG A 435 25.82 9.93 -6.83
CA ARG A 435 26.00 10.50 -5.48
C ARG A 435 24.74 10.36 -4.64
N THR A 436 23.55 10.55 -5.22
CA THR A 436 22.29 10.32 -4.50
C THR A 436 22.18 8.88 -4.05
N PHE A 437 22.46 7.89 -4.92
CA PHE A 437 22.46 6.49 -4.52
C PHE A 437 23.54 6.17 -3.49
N ALA A 438 24.73 6.76 -3.58
CA ALA A 438 25.77 6.62 -2.56
C ALA A 438 25.28 7.07 -1.19
N ILE A 439 24.62 8.25 -1.10
CA ILE A 439 23.98 8.73 0.13
C ILE A 439 22.98 7.70 0.66
N LEU A 440 22.07 7.18 -0.19
CA LEU A 440 21.06 6.21 0.25
C LEU A 440 21.70 4.91 0.77
N TYR A 441 22.71 4.37 0.08
CA TYR A 441 23.40 3.16 0.52
C TYR A 441 24.25 3.37 1.77
N ASP A 442 24.81 4.56 1.99
CA ASP A 442 25.54 4.87 3.21
C ASP A 442 24.59 5.04 4.40
N LEU A 443 23.42 5.64 4.21
CA LEU A 443 22.37 5.68 5.24
C LEU A 443 21.84 4.28 5.58
N LEU A 444 21.78 3.37 4.60
CA LEU A 444 21.37 1.98 4.83
C LEU A 444 22.33 1.22 5.77
N LYS A 445 23.63 1.55 5.73
CA LYS A 445 24.66 0.92 6.58
C LYS A 445 24.70 1.45 8.01
N ARG A 446 24.06 2.60 8.28
CA ARG A 446 24.06 3.20 9.63
C ARG A 446 23.09 2.46 10.52
N ASP A 447 23.61 1.82 11.56
CA ASP A 447 22.85 1.16 12.61
C ASP A 447 22.64 2.07 13.83
N CYS A 448 21.82 1.62 14.77
CA CYS A 448 21.66 2.33 16.04
C CYS A 448 22.88 2.19 16.95
N ASP A 449 23.68 1.13 16.79
CA ASP A 449 24.89 0.90 17.59
C ASP A 449 25.92 2.01 17.41
N SER A 450 26.20 2.41 16.16
CA SER A 450 27.02 3.58 15.85
C SER A 450 26.44 4.87 16.43
N ALA A 451 25.11 5.04 16.37
CA ALA A 451 24.46 6.20 16.98
C ALA A 451 24.61 6.22 18.51
N PHE A 452 24.55 5.06 19.17
CA PHE A 452 24.79 4.93 20.61
C PHE A 452 26.25 5.22 20.97
N ALA A 453 27.20 4.66 20.23
CA ALA A 453 28.63 4.89 20.42
C ALA A 453 29.00 6.37 20.26
N ASP A 454 28.48 7.01 19.21
CA ASP A 454 28.76 8.42 18.89
C ASP A 454 27.88 9.41 19.70
N LYS A 455 26.97 8.89 20.53
CA LYS A 455 25.98 9.67 21.30
C LYS A 455 25.12 10.60 20.43
N THR A 456 24.80 10.16 19.22
CA THR A 456 23.89 10.83 18.29
C THR A 456 22.47 10.27 18.41
N ASN A 457 21.51 10.90 17.74
CA ASN A 457 20.09 10.51 17.84
C ASN A 457 19.83 9.19 17.10
N SER A 458 19.54 8.11 17.84
CA SER A 458 19.30 6.79 17.25
C SER A 458 17.99 6.71 16.46
N ALA A 459 16.93 7.41 16.91
CA ALA A 459 15.69 7.50 16.14
C ALA A 459 15.87 8.17 14.78
N GLU A 460 16.72 9.20 14.67
CA GLU A 460 17.10 9.81 13.39
C GLU A 460 17.68 8.77 12.44
N THR A 461 18.63 7.95 12.92
CA THR A 461 19.25 6.88 12.15
C THR A 461 18.21 5.89 11.63
N SER A 462 17.27 5.46 12.47
CA SER A 462 16.15 4.59 12.08
C SER A 462 15.26 5.21 10.99
N HIS A 463 14.88 6.48 11.14
CA HIS A 463 14.05 7.18 10.14
C HIS A 463 14.78 7.38 8.80
N LEU A 464 16.07 7.73 8.84
CA LEU A 464 16.89 7.90 7.64
C LEU A 464 17.09 6.57 6.91
N ARG A 465 17.35 5.49 7.63
CA ARG A 465 17.52 4.14 7.07
C ARG A 465 16.23 3.62 6.44
N LEU A 466 15.09 3.83 7.10
CA LEU A 466 13.76 3.54 6.53
C LEU A 466 13.51 4.34 5.25
N GLY A 467 13.76 5.65 5.29
CA GLY A 467 13.60 6.55 4.13
C GLY A 467 14.52 6.17 2.97
N ALA A 468 15.76 5.80 3.25
CA ALA A 468 16.72 5.36 2.25
C ALA A 468 16.30 4.04 1.59
N SER A 469 15.86 3.07 2.39
CA SER A 469 15.36 1.78 1.91
C SER A 469 14.16 1.96 0.97
N GLN A 470 13.19 2.79 1.36
CA GLN A 470 12.03 3.13 0.52
C GLN A 470 12.44 3.90 -0.74
N GLY A 471 13.42 4.82 -0.63
CA GLY A 471 13.96 5.57 -1.76
C GLY A 471 14.63 4.69 -2.81
N ILE A 472 15.47 3.74 -2.39
CA ILE A 472 16.12 2.77 -3.27
C ILE A 472 15.06 1.95 -4.01
N VAL A 473 14.06 1.40 -3.30
CA VAL A 473 12.98 0.64 -3.94
C VAL A 473 12.22 1.51 -4.94
N LYS A 474 11.87 2.75 -4.57
CA LYS A 474 11.14 3.67 -5.45
C LYS A 474 11.90 3.97 -6.73
N LEU A 475 13.17 4.36 -6.64
CA LEU A 475 13.97 4.78 -7.79
C LEU A 475 14.27 3.62 -8.74
N THR A 476 14.53 2.43 -8.19
CA THR A 476 14.94 1.25 -8.97
C THR A 476 13.78 0.55 -9.69
N GLN A 477 12.56 1.12 -9.62
CA GLN A 477 11.48 0.76 -10.54
C GLN A 477 11.67 1.38 -11.93
N TYR A 478 12.46 2.45 -12.03
CA TYR A 478 12.75 3.14 -13.28
C TYR A 478 13.95 2.50 -13.98
N GLN A 479 13.90 2.35 -15.30
CA GLN A 479 14.92 1.62 -16.06
C GLN A 479 16.28 2.33 -16.01
N GLU A 480 16.27 3.65 -15.94
CA GLU A 480 17.44 4.53 -15.85
C GLU A 480 18.25 4.25 -14.58
N TYR A 481 17.59 3.82 -13.49
CA TYR A 481 18.21 3.63 -12.18
C TYR A 481 18.26 2.16 -11.76
N VAL A 482 17.73 1.23 -12.55
CA VAL A 482 17.68 -0.18 -12.15
C VAL A 482 19.07 -0.81 -12.02
N SER A 483 20.06 -0.29 -12.76
CA SER A 483 21.47 -0.69 -12.68
C SER A 483 22.10 -0.37 -11.33
N GLU A 484 21.59 0.67 -10.64
CA GLU A 484 22.06 1.04 -9.30
C GLU A 484 21.72 -0.01 -8.24
N LEU A 485 20.81 -0.93 -8.54
CA LEU A 485 20.44 -2.07 -7.69
C LEU A 485 21.09 -3.35 -8.20
N THR A 486 22.38 -3.49 -7.93
CA THR A 486 23.11 -4.75 -8.14
C THR A 486 22.60 -5.85 -7.22
N VAL A 487 22.94 -7.12 -7.50
CA VAL A 487 22.52 -8.25 -6.65
C VAL A 487 22.99 -8.09 -5.19
N PRO A 488 24.28 -7.76 -4.91
CA PRO A 488 24.72 -7.52 -3.53
C PRO A 488 24.00 -6.35 -2.83
N LYS A 489 23.67 -5.29 -3.58
CA LYS A 489 22.92 -4.14 -3.05
C LYS A 489 21.47 -4.52 -2.72
N PHE A 490 20.85 -5.37 -3.54
CA PHE A 490 19.51 -5.92 -3.27
C PHE A 490 19.48 -6.81 -2.03
N GLU A 491 20.53 -7.60 -1.80
CA GLU A 491 20.64 -8.45 -0.60
C GLU A 491 20.83 -7.61 0.65
N LYS A 492 21.69 -6.58 0.61
CA LYS A 492 21.83 -5.63 1.73
C LYS A 492 20.54 -4.89 2.07
N LEU A 493 19.72 -4.57 1.07
CA LEU A 493 18.40 -3.97 1.28
C LEU A 493 17.44 -4.91 2.05
N SER A 494 17.68 -6.23 2.04
CA SER A 494 16.86 -7.18 2.79
C SER A 494 16.99 -7.02 4.31
N TYR A 495 18.15 -6.56 4.78
CA TYR A 495 18.43 -6.42 6.22
C TYR A 495 17.55 -5.39 6.90
N THR A 496 16.96 -4.44 6.16
CA THR A 496 15.94 -3.53 6.70
C THR A 496 14.71 -4.27 7.24
N LEU A 497 14.42 -5.50 6.78
CA LEU A 497 13.34 -6.34 7.31
C LEU A 497 13.74 -7.10 8.59
N GLN A 498 15.00 -7.03 8.99
CA GLN A 498 15.58 -7.61 10.21
C GLN A 498 16.20 -6.54 11.11
N ASP A 499 15.80 -5.29 10.90
CA ASP A 499 16.24 -4.15 11.68
C ASP A 499 16.02 -4.34 13.18
N THR A 500 16.93 -3.80 14.00
CA THR A 500 16.76 -3.79 15.47
C THR A 500 15.47 -3.06 15.86
N CYS A 501 15.12 -2.00 15.11
CA CYS A 501 13.94 -1.21 15.36
C CYS A 501 12.70 -1.81 14.70
N TYR A 502 11.75 -2.27 15.53
CA TYR A 502 10.45 -2.80 15.09
C TYR A 502 9.75 -1.92 14.06
N TYR A 503 9.72 -0.60 14.31
CA TYR A 503 8.99 0.34 13.45
C TYR A 503 9.61 0.48 12.06
N VAL A 504 10.92 0.26 11.92
CA VAL A 504 11.58 0.20 10.60
C VAL A 504 11.16 -1.06 9.86
N ARG A 505 11.18 -2.23 10.53
CA ARG A 505 10.73 -3.50 9.95
C ARG A 505 9.26 -3.43 9.50
N GLU A 506 8.38 -2.97 10.39
CA GLU A 506 6.94 -2.85 10.13
C GLU A 506 6.68 -1.92 8.93
N ALA A 507 7.22 -0.70 8.96
CA ALA A 507 6.97 0.30 7.92
C ALA A 507 7.56 -0.12 6.55
N PHE A 508 8.72 -0.76 6.53
CA PHE A 508 9.31 -1.24 5.28
C PHE A 508 8.55 -2.45 4.71
N ALA A 509 8.16 -3.41 5.56
CA ALA A 509 7.32 -4.53 5.14
C ALA A 509 5.98 -4.04 4.57
N GLU A 510 5.33 -3.07 5.23
CA GLU A 510 4.10 -2.46 4.73
C GLU A 510 4.28 -1.74 3.40
N TYR A 511 5.38 -1.01 3.24
CA TYR A 511 5.72 -0.34 1.99
C TYR A 511 5.84 -1.34 0.83
N LEU A 512 6.58 -2.44 1.04
CA LEU A 512 6.72 -3.51 0.04
C LEU A 512 5.38 -4.19 -0.26
N MET A 513 4.62 -4.58 0.77
CA MET A 513 3.32 -5.22 0.61
C MET A 513 2.35 -4.33 -0.17
N LYS A 514 2.28 -3.03 0.15
CA LYS A 514 1.44 -2.07 -0.56
C LYS A 514 1.84 -1.97 -2.03
N GLY A 515 3.13 -1.78 -2.32
CA GLY A 515 3.64 -1.67 -3.68
C GLY A 515 3.41 -2.93 -4.51
N LEU A 516 3.58 -4.12 -3.92
CA LEU A 516 3.34 -5.41 -4.58
C LEU A 516 1.86 -5.61 -4.88
N GLN A 517 0.97 -5.24 -3.95
CA GLN A 517 -0.48 -5.32 -4.15
C GLN A 517 -1.01 -4.36 -5.23
N THR A 518 -0.40 -3.19 -5.36
CA THR A 518 -0.76 -2.20 -6.40
C THR A 518 0.00 -2.41 -7.70
N GLU A 519 0.87 -3.43 -7.78
CA GLU A 519 1.74 -3.70 -8.93
C GLU A 519 2.65 -2.51 -9.30
N GLN A 520 2.91 -1.61 -8.33
CA GLN A 520 3.78 -0.44 -8.49
C GLN A 520 5.25 -0.74 -8.22
N ILE A 521 5.56 -1.89 -7.60
CA ILE A 521 6.93 -2.38 -7.46
C ILE A 521 7.07 -3.79 -8.05
N HIS A 522 8.25 -4.07 -8.60
CA HIS A 522 8.55 -5.34 -9.24
C HIS A 522 8.35 -6.54 -8.30
N SER A 523 7.85 -7.66 -8.82
CA SER A 523 7.62 -8.91 -8.07
C SER A 523 8.86 -9.53 -7.40
N ARG A 524 10.08 -9.01 -7.66
CA ARG A 524 11.33 -9.53 -7.07
C ARG A 524 11.36 -9.32 -5.55
N TYR A 525 10.63 -8.31 -5.07
CA TYR A 525 10.56 -7.95 -3.66
C TYR A 525 9.73 -8.93 -2.81
N TYR A 526 8.96 -9.86 -3.42
CA TYR A 526 8.36 -10.97 -2.66
C TYR A 526 9.42 -11.79 -1.94
N ALA A 527 10.61 -11.98 -2.54
CA ALA A 527 11.71 -12.71 -1.93
C ALA A 527 12.14 -12.10 -0.58
N LEU A 528 12.13 -10.77 -0.47
CA LEU A 528 12.54 -10.09 0.77
C LEU A 528 11.58 -10.38 1.93
N LEU A 529 10.26 -10.47 1.68
CA LEU A 529 9.27 -10.72 2.73
C LEU A 529 9.46 -12.07 3.44
N PHE A 530 10.13 -13.04 2.80
CA PHE A 530 10.43 -14.33 3.43
C PHE A 530 11.59 -14.27 4.43
N ILE A 531 12.40 -13.21 4.40
CA ILE A 531 13.44 -12.95 5.40
C ILE A 531 12.84 -12.57 6.77
N CYS A 532 11.57 -12.19 6.82
CA CYS A 532 10.84 -12.01 8.08
C CYS A 532 10.53 -13.33 8.82
N ALA A 533 11.09 -14.49 8.45
CA ALA A 533 10.75 -15.76 9.10
C ALA A 533 11.08 -15.81 10.61
N HIS A 534 12.04 -14.98 11.06
CA HIS A 534 12.43 -14.81 12.46
C HIS A 534 11.86 -13.55 13.11
N GLU A 535 10.85 -12.96 12.49
CA GLU A 535 10.15 -11.77 12.98
C GLU A 535 9.63 -11.98 14.43
N PRO A 536 10.15 -11.23 15.41
CA PRO A 536 9.81 -11.44 16.82
C PRO A 536 8.37 -11.01 17.15
N GLU A 537 7.81 -10.04 16.42
CA GLU A 537 6.45 -9.59 16.64
C GLU A 537 5.43 -10.47 15.88
N ALA A 538 4.76 -11.35 16.63
CA ALA A 538 3.76 -12.28 16.11
C ALA A 538 2.67 -11.62 15.23
N ALA A 539 2.30 -10.37 15.53
CA ALA A 539 1.33 -9.61 14.76
C ALA A 539 1.84 -9.28 13.34
N LEU A 540 3.10 -8.87 13.22
CA LEU A 540 3.71 -8.49 11.95
C LEU A 540 3.92 -9.72 11.04
N ILE A 541 4.48 -10.81 11.57
CA ILE A 541 4.66 -12.02 10.78
C ILE A 541 3.33 -12.63 10.31
N LYS A 542 2.29 -12.56 11.15
CA LYS A 542 0.94 -13.02 10.77
C LYS A 542 0.37 -12.15 9.65
N LYS A 543 0.60 -10.84 9.69
CA LYS A 543 0.19 -9.90 8.64
C LYS A 543 0.89 -10.20 7.32
N ILE A 544 2.21 -10.38 7.35
CA ILE A 544 3.02 -10.71 6.16
C ILE A 544 2.59 -12.06 5.57
N ARG A 545 2.42 -13.10 6.40
CA ARG A 545 1.91 -14.42 5.96
C ARG A 545 0.57 -14.29 5.26
N SER A 546 -0.39 -13.62 5.90
CA SER A 546 -1.75 -13.44 5.35
C SER A 546 -1.72 -12.67 4.03
N PHE A 547 -0.83 -11.67 3.92
CA PHE A 547 -0.62 -10.94 2.68
C PHE A 547 -0.10 -11.84 1.56
N ILE A 548 0.99 -12.58 1.78
CA ILE A 548 1.61 -13.44 0.77
C ILE A 548 0.62 -14.49 0.27
N GLN A 549 -0.05 -15.19 1.20
CA GLN A 549 -1.05 -16.22 0.86
C GLN A 549 -2.18 -15.64 0.00
N LYS A 550 -2.69 -14.46 0.38
CA LYS A 550 -3.72 -13.77 -0.40
C LYS A 550 -3.21 -13.38 -1.79
N GLN A 551 -2.03 -12.80 -1.91
CA GLN A 551 -1.49 -12.37 -3.21
C GLN A 551 -1.21 -13.55 -4.13
N PHE A 552 -0.60 -14.61 -3.63
CA PHE A 552 -0.34 -15.80 -4.44
C PHE A 552 -1.67 -16.39 -4.93
N SER A 553 -2.67 -16.55 -4.05
CA SER A 553 -4.00 -17.00 -4.50
C SER A 553 -4.63 -16.17 -5.64
N LEU A 554 -4.35 -14.86 -5.70
CA LEU A 554 -4.81 -13.97 -6.77
C LEU A 554 -3.95 -14.12 -8.05
N LEU A 555 -2.64 -14.33 -7.92
CA LEU A 555 -1.74 -14.55 -9.06
C LEU A 555 -2.01 -15.88 -9.76
N ASN A 556 -2.51 -16.90 -9.05
CA ASN A 556 -2.94 -18.19 -9.63
C ASN A 556 -4.06 -17.95 -10.64
N ILE A 557 -4.99 -17.05 -10.31
CA ILE A 557 -6.12 -16.69 -11.17
C ILE A 557 -5.65 -15.96 -12.43
N LYS A 558 -4.55 -15.20 -12.35
CA LYS A 558 -3.94 -14.47 -13.48
C LYS A 558 -2.95 -15.30 -14.31
N GLN A 559 -2.78 -16.61 -14.04
CA GLN A 559 -1.78 -17.47 -14.69
C GLN A 559 -0.31 -16.99 -14.61
N HIS A 560 0.01 -16.08 -13.68
CA HIS A 560 1.36 -15.55 -13.47
C HIS A 560 2.06 -16.14 -12.24
N GLU A 561 1.37 -16.99 -11.46
CA GLU A 561 1.88 -17.58 -10.22
C GLU A 561 3.20 -18.31 -10.45
N SER A 562 3.28 -19.23 -11.42
CA SER A 562 4.47 -20.09 -11.61
C SER A 562 5.75 -19.27 -11.78
N THR A 563 5.69 -18.17 -12.53
CA THR A 563 6.82 -17.24 -12.73
C THR A 563 7.20 -16.49 -11.46
N VAL A 564 6.23 -15.89 -10.75
CA VAL A 564 6.50 -15.09 -9.54
C VAL A 564 6.93 -15.98 -8.39
N LEU A 565 6.24 -17.09 -8.17
CA LEU A 565 6.53 -18.08 -7.15
C LEU A 565 7.92 -18.68 -7.36
N GLY A 566 8.21 -19.14 -8.58
CA GLY A 566 9.48 -19.77 -8.89
C GLY A 566 10.65 -18.79 -8.75
N SER A 567 10.51 -17.58 -9.28
CA SER A 567 11.52 -16.53 -9.13
C SER A 567 11.73 -16.09 -7.69
N SER A 568 10.68 -16.09 -6.86
CA SER A 568 10.78 -15.80 -5.42
C SER A 568 11.60 -16.85 -4.68
N LEU A 569 11.39 -18.14 -4.96
CA LEU A 569 12.18 -19.22 -4.35
C LEU A 569 13.65 -19.16 -4.76
N VAL A 570 13.92 -19.00 -6.06
CA VAL A 570 15.31 -18.90 -6.57
C VAL A 570 16.05 -17.76 -5.89
N ARG A 571 15.41 -16.59 -5.79
CA ARG A 571 16.01 -15.40 -5.18
C ARG A 571 16.15 -15.52 -3.67
N LEU A 572 15.21 -16.18 -2.98
CA LEU A 572 15.31 -16.45 -1.56
C LEU A 572 16.52 -17.35 -1.26
N ILE A 573 16.71 -18.45 -2.01
CA ILE A 573 17.85 -19.34 -1.81
C ILE A 573 19.18 -18.60 -2.06
N HIS A 574 19.26 -17.79 -3.11
CA HIS A 574 20.44 -16.96 -3.37
C HIS A 574 20.71 -15.98 -2.23
N LEU A 575 19.69 -15.24 -1.78
CA LEU A 575 19.83 -14.29 -0.67
C LEU A 575 20.33 -14.99 0.61
N LEU A 576 19.78 -16.16 0.93
CA LEU A 576 20.22 -16.94 2.09
C LEU A 576 21.66 -17.46 1.94
N ALA A 577 22.08 -17.83 0.73
CA ALA A 577 23.45 -18.29 0.47
C ALA A 577 24.50 -17.19 0.67
N HIS A 578 24.10 -15.92 0.48
CA HIS A 578 24.92 -14.71 0.66
C HIS A 578 24.69 -14.03 2.02
N HIS A 579 23.84 -14.59 2.88
CA HIS A 579 23.54 -14.01 4.18
C HIS A 579 24.78 -14.11 5.11
N PRO A 580 25.15 -13.03 5.85
CA PRO A 580 26.37 -13.00 6.65
C PRO A 580 26.44 -14.11 7.71
N ASP A 581 25.29 -14.45 8.29
CA ASP A 581 25.17 -15.49 9.31
C ASP A 581 25.04 -16.91 8.76
N PHE A 582 25.10 -17.12 7.43
CA PHE A 582 24.95 -18.46 6.88
C PHE A 582 26.25 -19.26 6.97
N THR A 583 26.19 -20.40 7.66
CA THR A 583 27.21 -21.45 7.57
C THR A 583 26.57 -22.83 7.46
N ILE A 584 27.39 -23.85 7.19
CA ILE A 584 26.95 -25.26 7.21
C ILE A 584 26.95 -25.86 8.63
N ALA A 585 27.16 -25.06 9.68
CA ALA A 585 27.02 -25.52 11.05
C ALA A 585 25.58 -25.98 11.33
N THR A 586 25.42 -26.93 12.23
CA THR A 586 24.11 -27.54 12.50
C THR A 586 23.14 -26.52 13.10
N GLU A 587 23.64 -25.63 13.95
CA GLU A 587 22.89 -24.55 14.61
C GLU A 587 22.35 -23.57 13.57
N ASP A 588 23.19 -23.12 12.64
CA ASP A 588 22.83 -22.17 11.60
C ASP A 588 21.84 -22.80 10.61
N LEU A 589 22.05 -24.05 10.20
CA LEU A 589 21.12 -24.77 9.32
C LEU A 589 19.71 -24.89 9.93
N ILE A 590 19.58 -25.01 11.26
CA ILE A 590 18.27 -25.01 11.95
C ILE A 590 17.60 -23.64 11.84
N ILE A 591 18.36 -22.56 12.05
CA ILE A 591 17.89 -21.18 11.90
C ILE A 591 17.45 -20.96 10.44
N PHE A 592 18.27 -21.38 9.47
CA PHE A 592 17.98 -21.19 8.06
C PHE A 592 16.84 -22.05 7.52
N ALA A 593 16.62 -23.23 8.11
CA ALA A 593 15.45 -24.06 7.82
C ALA A 593 14.14 -23.31 8.09
N GLN A 594 14.11 -22.36 9.03
CA GLN A 594 12.92 -21.57 9.33
C GLN A 594 12.51 -20.64 8.18
N TYR A 595 13.45 -20.04 7.45
CA TYR A 595 13.15 -19.24 6.25
C TYR A 595 12.44 -20.07 5.19
N ILE A 596 12.97 -21.26 4.91
CA ILE A 596 12.41 -22.16 3.90
C ILE A 596 11.07 -22.73 4.37
N LYS A 597 10.94 -23.13 5.64
CA LYS A 597 9.65 -23.56 6.22
C LYS A 597 8.60 -22.45 6.13
N PHE A 598 8.99 -21.19 6.39
CA PHE A 598 8.10 -20.05 6.27
C PHE A 598 7.64 -19.86 4.82
N PHE A 599 8.56 -19.90 3.85
CA PHE A 599 8.21 -19.89 2.42
C PHE A 599 7.19 -20.98 2.07
N LEU A 600 7.47 -22.24 2.44
CA LEU A 600 6.59 -23.36 2.15
C LEU A 600 5.21 -23.20 2.81
N SER A 601 5.15 -22.67 4.03
CA SER A 601 3.88 -22.43 4.74
C SER A 601 2.99 -21.37 4.07
N CYS A 602 3.60 -20.45 3.33
CA CYS A 602 2.91 -19.37 2.64
C CYS A 602 2.51 -19.76 1.21
N ALA A 603 3.32 -20.59 0.54
CA ALA A 603 3.31 -20.68 -0.90
C ALA A 603 3.14 -22.09 -1.48
N ALA A 604 3.52 -23.13 -0.74
CA ALA A 604 3.44 -24.49 -1.24
C ALA A 604 2.00 -25.01 -1.23
N THR A 605 1.60 -25.70 -2.29
CA THR A 605 0.32 -26.39 -2.45
C THR A 605 0.54 -27.77 -3.05
N ALA A 606 -0.49 -28.62 -3.03
CA ALA A 606 -0.44 -29.92 -3.70
C ALA A 606 -0.13 -29.79 -5.21
N ASP A 607 -0.59 -28.71 -5.83
CA ASP A 607 -0.47 -28.50 -7.28
C ASP A 607 0.91 -27.97 -7.70
N ASN A 608 1.59 -27.21 -6.83
CA ASN A 608 2.85 -26.55 -7.18
C ASN A 608 4.11 -27.19 -6.55
N VAL A 609 3.96 -28.15 -5.63
CA VAL A 609 5.11 -28.68 -4.86
C VAL A 609 6.16 -29.39 -5.73
N SER A 610 5.74 -30.12 -6.76
CA SER A 610 6.66 -30.74 -7.74
C SER A 610 7.49 -29.70 -8.50
N PHE A 611 6.89 -28.54 -8.82
CA PHE A 611 7.59 -27.44 -9.47
C PHE A 611 8.64 -26.81 -8.54
N LEU A 612 8.27 -26.54 -7.28
CA LEU A 612 9.20 -26.02 -6.26
C LEU A 612 10.38 -26.98 -6.04
N TYR A 613 10.10 -28.28 -5.98
CA TYR A 613 11.13 -29.31 -5.85
C TYR A 613 12.09 -29.32 -7.04
N HIS A 614 11.56 -29.17 -8.25
CA HIS A 614 12.40 -29.10 -9.46
C HIS A 614 13.29 -27.86 -9.49
N ILE A 615 12.80 -26.70 -9.02
CA ILE A 615 13.60 -25.47 -8.92
C ILE A 615 14.83 -25.68 -8.04
N VAL A 616 14.65 -26.23 -6.84
CA VAL A 616 15.77 -26.39 -5.91
C VAL A 616 16.82 -27.36 -6.47
N GLN A 617 16.38 -28.45 -7.12
CA GLN A 617 17.29 -29.35 -7.84
C GLN A 617 18.09 -28.64 -8.93
N LYS A 618 17.46 -27.72 -9.67
CA LYS A 618 18.16 -26.91 -10.68
C LYS A 618 19.18 -25.96 -10.05
N ILE A 619 18.88 -25.34 -8.91
CA ILE A 619 19.83 -24.48 -8.18
C ILE A 619 21.09 -25.28 -7.80
N LYS A 620 20.92 -26.52 -7.33
CA LYS A 620 22.05 -27.42 -7.03
C LYS A 620 22.95 -27.69 -8.24
N LEU A 621 22.41 -27.59 -9.45
CA LEU A 621 23.10 -27.81 -10.72
C LEU A 621 23.52 -26.52 -11.40
N SER A 622 23.72 -25.46 -10.64
CA SER A 622 24.07 -24.15 -11.15
C SER A 622 25.15 -23.48 -10.33
N LYS A 623 26.03 -22.74 -11.00
CA LYS A 623 27.06 -21.91 -10.40
C LYS A 623 26.49 -20.54 -10.07
N ASP A 624 26.88 -20.02 -8.92
CA ASP A 624 26.58 -18.65 -8.48
C ASP A 624 27.28 -17.64 -9.41
N MET A 625 26.53 -16.62 -9.85
CA MET A 625 27.03 -15.62 -10.80
C MET A 625 27.61 -14.37 -10.13
N VAL A 626 27.41 -14.21 -8.82
CA VAL A 626 27.90 -13.07 -8.04
C VAL A 626 29.20 -13.42 -7.34
N ALA A 627 29.26 -14.58 -6.68
CA ALA A 627 30.42 -15.09 -5.96
C ALA A 627 30.50 -16.62 -6.12
N ASP A 628 31.37 -17.10 -7.01
CA ASP A 628 31.49 -18.52 -7.36
C ASP A 628 31.71 -19.41 -6.14
N GLU A 629 32.52 -18.94 -5.19
CA GLU A 629 32.82 -19.58 -3.91
C GLU A 629 31.57 -19.86 -3.06
N LEU A 630 30.51 -19.06 -3.20
CA LEU A 630 29.24 -19.24 -2.48
C LEU A 630 28.29 -20.23 -3.17
N SER A 631 28.68 -20.81 -4.33
CA SER A 631 27.91 -21.87 -4.98
C SER A 631 27.65 -23.05 -4.04
N GLN A 632 28.61 -23.41 -3.18
CA GLN A 632 28.45 -24.49 -2.20
C GLN A 632 27.37 -24.18 -1.15
N ASN A 633 27.21 -22.91 -0.76
CA ASN A 633 26.14 -22.48 0.13
C ASN A 633 24.77 -22.69 -0.52
N SER A 634 24.64 -22.32 -1.80
CA SER A 634 23.44 -22.58 -2.60
C SER A 634 23.15 -24.08 -2.73
N TYR A 635 24.18 -24.93 -2.83
CA TYR A 635 24.01 -26.39 -2.85
C TYR A 635 23.49 -26.95 -1.52
N ALA A 636 24.05 -26.49 -0.40
CA ALA A 636 23.60 -26.87 0.94
C ALA A 636 22.14 -26.43 1.19
N LEU A 637 21.80 -25.19 0.83
CA LEU A 637 20.43 -24.67 0.96
C LEU A 637 19.45 -25.37 0.01
N SER A 638 19.90 -25.79 -1.16
CA SER A 638 19.09 -26.62 -2.07
C SER A 638 18.81 -28.01 -1.50
N ASP A 639 19.80 -28.67 -0.90
CA ASP A 639 19.61 -29.96 -0.23
C ASP A 639 18.68 -29.80 0.98
N LEU A 640 18.84 -28.72 1.77
CA LEU A 640 17.95 -28.37 2.87
C LEU A 640 16.51 -28.16 2.40
N ALA A 641 16.30 -27.36 1.35
CA ALA A 641 14.98 -27.10 0.81
C ALA A 641 14.34 -28.38 0.24
N SER A 642 15.12 -29.20 -0.46
CA SER A 642 14.69 -30.50 -0.98
C SER A 642 14.20 -31.42 0.14
N LEU A 643 14.93 -31.47 1.25
CA LEU A 643 14.58 -32.24 2.44
C LEU A 643 13.28 -31.72 3.07
N LEU A 644 13.15 -30.41 3.27
CA LEU A 644 11.98 -29.78 3.87
C LEU A 644 10.72 -29.91 3.00
N ILE A 645 10.85 -29.84 1.68
CA ILE A 645 9.74 -30.10 0.74
C ILE A 645 9.24 -31.54 0.91
N LYS A 646 10.14 -32.53 0.93
CA LYS A 646 9.77 -33.94 1.15
C LYS A 646 9.08 -34.14 2.50
N HIS A 647 9.59 -33.53 3.56
CA HIS A 647 8.94 -33.57 4.87
C HIS A 647 7.54 -32.99 4.82
N LYS A 648 7.35 -31.84 4.15
CA LYS A 648 6.05 -31.22 4.01
C LYS A 648 5.09 -32.12 3.24
N CYS A 649 5.49 -32.66 2.09
CA CYS A 649 4.69 -33.61 1.33
C CYS A 649 4.24 -34.80 2.19
N ASN A 650 5.13 -35.36 3.00
CA ASN A 650 4.80 -36.46 3.90
C ASN A 650 3.85 -36.05 5.04
N GLU A 651 4.01 -34.85 5.60
CA GLU A 651 3.17 -34.31 6.68
C GLU A 651 1.71 -34.11 6.22
N VAL A 652 1.52 -33.55 5.02
CA VAL A 652 0.18 -33.24 4.47
C VAL A 652 -0.29 -34.20 3.37
N SER A 653 0.43 -35.30 3.17
CA SER A 653 0.13 -36.36 2.19
C SER A 653 -0.04 -35.86 0.75
N TRP A 654 0.82 -34.92 0.33
CA TRP A 654 0.86 -34.47 -1.06
C TRP A 654 1.70 -35.42 -1.93
N PRO A 655 1.24 -35.79 -3.14
CA PRO A 655 2.06 -36.53 -4.08
C PRO A 655 3.22 -35.66 -4.57
N LEU A 656 4.43 -36.22 -4.57
CA LEU A 656 5.62 -35.56 -5.13
C LEU A 656 6.01 -36.24 -6.45
N ASN A 657 5.35 -35.84 -7.52
CA ASN A 657 5.57 -36.38 -8.86
C ASN A 657 6.74 -35.67 -9.57
N ALA A 658 7.28 -36.27 -10.62
CA ALA A 658 8.24 -35.60 -11.50
C ALA A 658 7.58 -34.41 -12.20
N TYR A 659 8.24 -33.25 -12.18
CA TYR A 659 7.78 -32.07 -12.90
C TYR A 659 8.18 -32.17 -14.38
N ALA A 660 7.19 -32.12 -15.27
CA ALA A 660 7.40 -32.27 -16.71
C ALA A 660 7.75 -30.96 -17.44
N GLY A 661 7.61 -29.81 -16.79
CA GLY A 661 7.87 -28.50 -17.40
C GLY A 661 9.34 -28.09 -17.38
N HIS A 662 9.69 -27.10 -18.21
CA HIS A 662 11.01 -26.47 -18.19
C HIS A 662 11.08 -25.33 -17.17
N VAL A 663 12.20 -25.23 -16.46
CA VAL A 663 12.51 -24.16 -15.52
C VAL A 663 13.85 -23.54 -15.86
N ASN A 664 13.85 -22.23 -16.08
CA ASN A 664 15.06 -21.44 -16.25
C ASN A 664 15.31 -20.61 -15.00
N LEU A 665 16.51 -20.73 -14.44
CA LEU A 665 16.95 -19.87 -13.34
C LEU A 665 17.25 -18.46 -13.85
N GLN A 666 17.17 -17.47 -12.96
CA GLN A 666 17.49 -16.09 -13.29
C GLN A 666 18.99 -15.97 -13.62
N SER A 667 19.34 -15.62 -14.85
CA SER A 667 20.72 -15.61 -15.35
C SER A 667 21.66 -14.64 -14.62
N LYS A 668 21.11 -13.62 -13.96
CA LYS A 668 21.86 -12.70 -13.09
C LYS A 668 22.27 -13.32 -11.75
N LEU A 669 21.64 -14.43 -11.34
CA LEU A 669 21.89 -15.13 -10.08
C LEU A 669 22.65 -16.43 -10.30
N TYR A 670 22.24 -17.21 -11.30
CA TYR A 670 22.73 -18.56 -11.52
C TYR A 670 23.02 -18.86 -12.98
N LYS A 671 24.05 -19.67 -13.22
CA LYS A 671 24.38 -20.26 -14.53
C LYS A 671 24.49 -21.77 -14.42
N SER A 672 23.77 -22.50 -15.27
CA SER A 672 23.80 -23.97 -15.24
C SER A 672 25.22 -24.52 -15.40
N LEU A 673 25.53 -25.57 -14.64
CA LEU A 673 26.78 -26.32 -14.79
C LEU A 673 26.80 -27.02 -16.15
N ALA A 674 27.99 -27.06 -16.77
CA ALA A 674 28.20 -27.83 -17.98
C ALA A 674 28.04 -29.33 -17.69
N SER A 675 27.47 -30.07 -18.64
CA SER A 675 27.35 -31.52 -18.56
C SER A 675 28.74 -32.15 -18.46
N GLY A 676 28.97 -33.01 -17.48
CA GLY A 676 30.27 -33.63 -17.25
C GLY A 676 30.46 -34.16 -15.83
N THR A 677 31.72 -34.40 -15.46
CA THR A 677 32.12 -34.97 -14.16
C THR A 677 31.65 -34.12 -12.99
N VAL A 678 31.90 -32.81 -13.03
CA VAL A 678 31.53 -31.86 -11.95
C VAL A 678 30.03 -31.86 -11.69
N GLN A 679 29.20 -31.89 -12.74
CA GLN A 679 27.76 -31.97 -12.58
C GLN A 679 27.34 -33.29 -11.93
N ASN A 680 27.89 -34.43 -12.39
CA ASN A 680 27.58 -35.75 -11.84
C ASN A 680 28.00 -35.91 -10.37
N GLU A 681 29.15 -35.36 -9.98
CA GLU A 681 29.61 -35.33 -8.60
C GLU A 681 28.71 -34.47 -7.72
N THR A 682 28.33 -33.28 -8.21
CA THR A 682 27.45 -32.36 -7.49
C THR A 682 26.07 -32.96 -7.25
N ILE A 683 25.50 -33.70 -8.21
CA ILE A 683 24.22 -34.41 -8.05
C ILE A 683 24.30 -35.42 -6.89
N LYS A 684 25.38 -36.19 -6.83
CA LYS A 684 25.54 -37.31 -5.89
C LYS A 684 25.91 -36.85 -4.47
N LYS A 685 26.62 -35.73 -4.35
CA LYS A 685 27.07 -35.21 -3.06
C LYS A 685 25.89 -34.65 -2.27
N ASN A 686 25.76 -35.03 -1.00
CA ASN A 686 24.90 -34.33 -0.04
C ASN A 686 25.75 -33.26 0.66
N TYR A 687 25.30 -32.02 0.63
CA TYR A 687 26.01 -30.87 1.21
C TYR A 687 25.59 -30.58 2.66
N LEU A 688 24.65 -31.36 3.21
CA LEU A 688 24.25 -31.24 4.61
C LEU A 688 25.09 -32.16 5.52
N PRO A 689 25.55 -31.68 6.70
CA PRO A 689 26.22 -32.52 7.68
C PRO A 689 25.30 -33.62 8.22
N LEU A 690 25.87 -34.80 8.50
CA LEU A 690 25.14 -35.93 9.09
C LEU A 690 24.49 -35.57 10.44
N ALA A 691 25.23 -34.86 11.31
CA ALA A 691 24.74 -34.42 12.61
C ALA A 691 23.46 -33.56 12.50
N PHE A 692 23.34 -32.74 11.45
CA PHE A 692 22.13 -31.97 11.18
C PHE A 692 20.96 -32.87 10.75
N LEU A 693 21.21 -33.84 9.87
CA LEU A 693 20.19 -34.79 9.41
C LEU A 693 19.62 -35.61 10.58
N ASP A 694 20.50 -36.13 11.45
CA ASP A 694 20.11 -36.91 12.63
C ASP A 694 19.23 -36.06 13.56
N LYS A 695 19.65 -34.83 13.83
CA LYS A 695 18.89 -33.88 14.67
C LYS A 695 17.53 -33.53 14.08
N LEU A 696 17.46 -33.30 12.77
CA LEU A 696 16.20 -32.99 12.09
C LEU A 696 15.24 -34.20 12.11
N GLU A 697 15.75 -35.42 11.95
CA GLU A 697 14.95 -36.64 12.08
C GLU A 697 14.39 -36.81 13.50
N GLU A 698 15.20 -36.59 14.52
CA GLU A 698 14.76 -36.63 15.92
C GLU A 698 13.63 -35.66 16.19
N ASP A 699 13.77 -34.41 15.74
CA ASP A 699 12.75 -33.37 15.93
C ASP A 699 11.45 -33.70 15.18
N ASN A 700 11.54 -34.26 13.97
CA ASN A 700 10.38 -34.74 13.24
C ASN A 700 9.69 -35.93 13.94
N LYS A 701 10.45 -36.87 14.50
CA LYS A 701 9.90 -38.00 15.30
C LYS A 701 9.20 -37.48 16.57
N LYS A 702 9.79 -36.50 17.26
CA LYS A 702 9.20 -35.84 18.44
C LYS A 702 7.90 -35.11 18.08
N ASN A 703 7.89 -34.36 16.97
CA ASN A 703 6.69 -33.65 16.53
C ASN A 703 5.56 -34.62 16.15
N ARG A 704 5.83 -35.68 15.38
CA ARG A 704 4.83 -36.73 15.07
C ARG A 704 4.22 -37.34 16.33
N ARG A 705 5.05 -37.67 17.33
CA ARG A 705 4.57 -38.18 18.63
C ARG A 705 3.66 -37.19 19.36
N LYS A 706 3.96 -35.88 19.30
CA LYS A 706 3.11 -34.84 19.89
C LYS A 706 1.77 -34.68 19.16
N THR A 707 1.76 -34.68 17.83
CA THR A 707 0.51 -34.62 17.04
C THR A 707 -0.34 -35.86 17.24
N ASP A 708 0.25 -37.06 17.22
CA ASP A 708 -0.47 -38.31 17.48
C ASP A 708 -1.04 -38.35 18.91
N PHE A 709 -0.31 -37.82 19.89
CA PHE A 709 -0.80 -37.71 21.26
C PHE A 709 -1.95 -36.71 21.37
N ALA A 710 -1.85 -35.54 20.72
CA ALA A 710 -2.93 -34.53 20.70
C ALA A 710 -4.19 -35.03 19.97
N LEU A 711 -4.04 -35.78 18.88
CA LEU A 711 -5.14 -36.44 18.16
C LEU A 711 -5.78 -37.55 19.01
N LYS A 712 -4.98 -38.35 19.73
CA LYS A 712 -5.51 -39.33 20.68
C LYS A 712 -6.27 -38.66 21.83
N LEU A 713 -5.78 -37.53 22.35
CA LEU A 713 -6.46 -36.77 23.40
C LEU A 713 -7.78 -36.16 22.91
N SER A 714 -7.85 -35.65 21.67
CA SER A 714 -9.08 -35.09 21.11
C SER A 714 -10.13 -36.17 20.80
N VAL A 715 -9.69 -37.37 20.38
CA VAL A 715 -10.56 -38.54 20.21
C VAL A 715 -11.08 -39.04 21.57
N LEU A 716 -10.23 -39.11 22.59
CA LEU A 716 -10.66 -39.48 23.96
C LEU A 716 -11.67 -38.48 24.56
N ASN A 717 -11.46 -37.18 24.36
CA ASN A 717 -12.39 -36.14 24.82
C ASN A 717 -13.72 -36.10 24.06
N ASN A 718 -13.77 -36.67 22.85
CA ASN A 718 -15.01 -36.84 22.08
C ASN A 718 -15.74 -38.15 22.41
N ILE A 719 -15.09 -39.10 23.07
CA ILE A 719 -15.71 -40.35 23.57
C ILE A 719 -16.23 -40.15 25.02
N SER A 720 -15.76 -39.11 25.73
CA SER A 720 -16.22 -38.74 27.08
C SER A 720 -17.30 -37.63 27.10
N LYS A 721 -17.92 -37.33 25.96
CA LYS A 721 -19.12 -36.48 25.81
C LYS A 721 -20.18 -37.30 25.10
#